data_AF-L1IWT1-F1
#
_entry.id   AF-L1IWT1-F1
#
_cell.length_a   1.000
_cell.length_b   1.000
_cell.length_c   1.000
_cell.angle_alpha   90.00
_cell.angle_beta   90.00
_cell.angle_gamma   90.00
#
_symmetry.space_group_name_H-M   'P 1'
#
loop_
_entity.id
_entity.type
_entity.pdbx_description
1 polymer ?
#
loop_
_entity_poly.entity_id
_entity_poly.type
_entity_poly.pdbx_seq_one_letter_code
_entity_poly.pdbx_strand_id
1 'polypeptide(L)'
;DLMRLYHLNEANILRGLALRFFKDQVYTYAGPILVAVNPWHELSIYDHQHSFRYNDAEEARKLPPHVFSLAEVAFRDMVGNLSPQSILVSGESGSGKTETCKYLMQQFAVLSSSHHDQVSPNSVHAIERQVLESNPILEAFGNAKTLRNDNSSRFGKFIELYFETSPQDIQGNSSSETTLASRCYLGGGAIFTYLLEVPRFVKVSHSERNYHFLYQLCAAAQQLEEGKQGQRGGRGSAAEFLTDPSVRASLCLGGGAGDFNLTAMGGCLQLEGMDDVEGFYRTMRAMSFIGISAGDQLGLLQTVAGLLHVSNIQLHAWKPNESPASSRSGAANYSGEDVARLQGEDASLSHAARLLQCDEDSLRQALCSRMVRAREETVKVPNTQEQALRSRDSLCKWIYGKLFLWLVDRVNETLLKEKRERKEGKEQNLQINILDIFGFEYFERNSFEQLCINYANERLQSYFNSTMIKVEQEEYEKEEIPWTHIDFNDNLLCVSLIESRSSGIIAILDEEGRVPRGSDEGFMRKVREISSPHLRLPITRDDVFIIQHYAGEVSYESCGFLEKNRDVLLPDIRELLRASSSSIILELFDTELRAGNERSGAITVASHFRRQLGNLVGLISKSRTHFIRCINPTEEKKPSKFEERHVREQLRCSGLIEATRLIRVSFPIR
;
A
#
# COMPACT_ATOMS: atom_id res chain seq x y z
N ASP A 1 16.64 28.11 -0.46
CA ASP A 1 17.24 26.99 -1.17
C ASP A 1 18.55 26.61 -0.49
N LEU A 2 18.73 25.34 -0.16
CA LEU A 2 19.94 24.79 0.46
C LEU A 2 21.18 24.99 -0.44
N MET A 3 20.98 25.10 -1.75
CA MET A 3 22.06 25.39 -2.72
C MET A 3 22.79 26.70 -2.44
N ARG A 4 22.12 27.65 -1.76
CA ARG A 4 22.66 28.98 -1.43
C ARG A 4 23.49 28.99 -0.14
N LEU A 5 23.63 27.86 0.55
CA LEU A 5 24.49 27.76 1.72
C LEU A 5 25.96 27.97 1.33
N TYR A 6 26.66 28.85 2.04
CA TYR A 6 28.07 29.12 1.78
C TYR A 6 28.91 27.83 1.86
N HIS A 7 28.80 27.11 2.97
CA HIS A 7 29.36 25.76 3.15
C HIS A 7 28.26 24.71 3.05
N LEU A 8 28.22 23.96 1.95
CA LEU A 8 27.28 22.86 1.75
C LEU A 8 27.82 21.57 2.36
N ASN A 9 27.64 21.45 3.66
CA ASN A 9 27.94 20.24 4.42
C ASN A 9 26.71 19.80 5.22
N GLU A 10 26.76 18.56 5.69
CA GLU A 10 25.68 17.94 6.44
C GLU A 10 25.21 18.77 7.63
N ALA A 11 26.15 19.33 8.42
CA ALA A 11 25.83 20.13 9.60
C ALA A 11 25.04 21.40 9.25
N ASN A 12 25.41 22.10 8.17
CA ASN A 12 24.71 23.32 7.75
C ASN A 12 23.37 23.04 7.08
N ILE A 13 23.24 21.93 6.35
CA ILE A 13 21.95 21.48 5.83
C ILE A 13 20.99 21.21 7.00
N LEU A 14 21.43 20.40 7.97
CA LEU A 14 20.65 20.07 9.16
C LEU A 14 20.26 21.32 9.95
N ARG A 15 21.21 22.23 10.19
CA ARG A 15 20.95 23.49 10.88
C ARG A 15 19.98 24.38 10.11
N GLY A 16 20.10 24.44 8.78
CA GLY A 16 19.21 25.20 7.91
C GLY A 16 17.77 24.70 7.98
N LEU A 17 17.58 23.37 7.93
CA LEU A 17 16.27 22.75 8.10
C LEU A 17 15.70 22.99 9.49
N ALA A 18 16.50 22.81 10.55
CA ALA A 18 16.07 23.06 11.93
C ALA A 18 15.60 24.51 12.14
N LEU A 19 16.38 25.50 11.68
CA LEU A 19 16.03 26.91 11.83
C LEU A 19 14.74 27.30 11.10
N ARG A 20 14.43 26.63 9.98
CA ARG A 20 13.19 26.83 9.22
C ARG A 20 12.02 26.13 9.91
N PHE A 21 12.22 24.90 10.37
CA PHE A 21 11.23 24.13 11.11
C PHE A 21 10.72 24.87 12.35
N PHE A 22 11.61 25.44 13.16
CA PHE A 22 11.22 26.23 14.36
C PHE A 22 10.51 27.57 14.04
N LYS A 23 10.36 27.92 12.76
CA LYS A 23 9.59 29.08 12.27
C LYS A 23 8.37 28.66 11.44
N ASP A 24 7.97 27.39 11.53
CA ASP A 24 6.91 26.77 10.74
C ASP A 24 7.11 26.88 9.21
N GLN A 25 8.35 27.03 8.78
CA GLN A 25 8.74 27.01 7.37
C GLN A 25 9.12 25.59 6.95
N VAL A 26 8.09 24.73 6.83
CA VAL A 26 8.26 23.28 6.65
C VAL A 26 8.86 22.86 5.31
N TYR A 27 8.73 23.71 4.28
CA TYR A 27 9.23 23.41 2.93
C TYR A 27 10.58 24.07 2.66
N THR A 28 11.50 23.36 2.03
CA THR A 28 12.82 23.89 1.65
C THR A 28 13.27 23.32 0.31
N TYR A 29 13.64 24.15 -0.65
CA TYR A 29 14.29 23.67 -1.87
C TYR A 29 15.71 23.16 -1.60
N ALA A 30 16.08 22.10 -2.29
CA ALA A 30 17.43 21.58 -2.45
C ALA A 30 17.68 21.41 -3.96
N GLY A 31 17.84 22.56 -4.65
CA GLY A 31 17.81 22.60 -6.11
C GLY A 31 16.42 22.19 -6.65
N PRO A 32 16.32 21.19 -7.55
CA PRO A 32 15.05 20.70 -8.08
C PRO A 32 14.25 19.85 -7.09
N ILE A 33 14.84 19.45 -5.96
CA ILE A 33 14.18 18.63 -4.94
C ILE A 33 13.46 19.54 -3.94
N LEU A 34 12.24 19.17 -3.56
CA LEU A 34 11.51 19.81 -2.45
C LEU A 34 11.64 18.96 -1.18
N VAL A 35 12.17 19.55 -0.11
CA VAL A 35 12.21 18.93 1.22
C VAL A 35 11.00 19.41 2.02
N ALA A 36 10.26 18.49 2.64
CA ALA A 36 9.10 18.77 3.48
C ALA A 36 9.33 18.18 4.88
N VAL A 37 9.38 19.00 5.93
CA VAL A 37 9.56 18.53 7.32
C VAL A 37 8.20 18.51 8.01
N ASN A 38 7.74 17.37 8.53
CA ASN A 38 6.42 17.24 9.13
C ASN A 38 6.28 18.14 10.38
N PRO A 39 5.37 19.12 10.42
CA PRO A 39 5.18 20.00 11.56
C PRO A 39 4.50 19.34 12.78
N TRP A 40 3.83 18.20 12.60
CA TRP A 40 2.96 17.57 13.62
C TRP A 40 1.83 18.47 14.15
N HIS A 41 1.46 19.50 13.40
CA HIS A 41 0.30 20.35 13.64
C HIS A 41 -0.17 21.00 12.32
N GLU A 42 -1.39 21.52 12.29
CA GLU A 42 -1.95 22.18 11.11
C GLU A 42 -1.31 23.55 10.85
N LEU A 43 -1.07 23.85 9.58
CA LEU A 43 -0.52 25.14 9.13
C LEU A 43 -1.50 25.82 8.19
N SER A 44 -1.69 27.13 8.35
CA SER A 44 -2.54 27.95 7.49
C SER A 44 -1.85 28.36 6.18
N ILE A 45 -1.21 27.40 5.50
CA ILE A 45 -0.45 27.61 4.24
C ILE A 45 -1.06 26.84 3.04
N TYR A 46 -2.17 26.16 3.28
CA TYR A 46 -2.83 25.28 2.30
C TYR A 46 -4.21 25.79 1.88
N ASP A 47 -4.54 27.05 2.19
CA ASP A 47 -5.81 27.66 1.80
C ASP A 47 -5.84 28.06 0.31
N HIS A 48 -7.04 28.42 -0.17
CA HIS A 48 -7.22 28.88 -1.55
C HIS A 48 -6.39 30.14 -1.87
N GLN A 49 -6.18 31.05 -0.90
CA GLN A 49 -5.41 32.26 -1.15
C GLN A 49 -3.93 31.95 -1.43
N HIS A 50 -3.35 31.00 -0.69
CA HIS A 50 -2.02 30.48 -0.95
C HIS A 50 -1.98 29.77 -2.30
N SER A 51 -2.97 28.94 -2.61
CA SER A 51 -3.07 28.25 -3.90
C SER A 51 -3.03 29.24 -5.08
N PHE A 52 -3.88 30.27 -5.08
CA PHE A 52 -3.92 31.30 -6.13
C PHE A 52 -2.62 32.09 -6.23
N ARG A 53 -1.99 32.41 -5.10
CA ARG A 53 -0.69 33.10 -5.10
C ARG A 53 0.38 32.36 -5.90
N TYR A 54 0.40 31.03 -5.85
CA TYR A 54 1.36 30.24 -6.65
C TYR A 54 0.93 30.12 -8.11
N ASN A 55 -0.37 30.02 -8.40
CA ASN A 55 -0.91 29.92 -9.75
C ASN A 55 -0.68 31.20 -10.58
N ASP A 56 -0.88 32.37 -9.96
CA ASP A 56 -0.77 33.68 -10.61
C ASP A 56 0.68 34.15 -10.80
N ALA A 57 1.63 33.47 -10.17
CA ALA A 57 3.04 33.83 -10.30
C ALA A 57 3.57 33.49 -11.70
N GLU A 58 4.25 34.44 -12.36
CA GLU A 58 4.97 34.16 -13.61
C GLU A 58 5.98 33.02 -13.42
N GLU A 59 6.68 33.01 -12.29
CA GLU A 59 7.60 31.94 -11.91
C GLU A 59 7.34 31.51 -10.46
N ALA A 60 6.57 30.43 -10.25
CA ALA A 60 6.23 29.96 -8.91
C ALA A 60 7.48 29.62 -8.07
N ARG A 61 8.58 29.17 -8.68
CA ARG A 61 9.86 28.89 -7.99
C ARG A 61 10.53 30.13 -7.39
N LYS A 62 10.15 31.35 -7.79
CA LYS A 62 10.64 32.60 -7.17
C LYS A 62 9.95 32.91 -5.84
N LEU A 63 8.78 32.33 -5.60
CA LEU A 63 8.08 32.44 -4.31
C LEU A 63 8.73 31.55 -3.24
N PRO A 64 8.35 31.69 -1.95
CA PRO A 64 8.84 30.79 -0.90
C PRO A 64 8.59 29.32 -1.26
N PRO A 65 9.48 28.38 -0.88
CA PRO A 65 9.32 26.97 -1.19
C PRO A 65 7.97 26.44 -0.71
N HIS A 66 7.25 25.73 -1.57
CA HIS A 66 5.96 25.14 -1.24
C HIS A 66 5.61 23.99 -2.18
N VAL A 67 4.78 23.06 -1.71
CA VAL A 67 4.26 21.95 -2.52
C VAL A 67 3.44 22.44 -3.71
N PHE A 68 2.68 23.53 -3.53
CA PHE A 68 1.90 24.16 -4.60
C PHE A 68 2.77 24.72 -5.74
N SER A 69 3.96 25.24 -5.42
CA SER A 69 4.90 25.64 -6.47
C SER A 69 5.36 24.46 -7.31
N LEU A 70 5.58 23.28 -6.71
CA LEU A 70 6.00 22.10 -7.46
C LEU A 70 4.86 21.59 -8.35
N ALA A 71 3.62 21.56 -7.84
CA ALA A 71 2.46 21.18 -8.62
C ALA A 71 2.23 22.12 -9.81
N GLU A 72 2.36 23.43 -9.60
CA GLU A 72 2.27 24.44 -10.66
C GLU A 72 3.33 24.20 -11.74
N VAL A 73 4.60 24.00 -11.35
CA VAL A 73 5.70 23.75 -12.29
C VAL A 73 5.43 22.47 -13.10
N ALA A 74 5.04 21.38 -12.43
CA ALA A 74 4.70 20.13 -13.10
C ALA A 74 3.54 20.32 -14.08
N PHE A 75 2.49 21.04 -13.68
CA PHE A 75 1.34 21.30 -14.54
C PHE A 75 1.72 22.13 -15.78
N ARG A 76 2.44 23.24 -15.61
CA ARG A 76 2.91 24.05 -16.74
C ARG A 76 3.87 23.26 -17.65
N ASP A 77 4.79 22.49 -17.07
CA ASP A 77 5.71 21.63 -17.84
C ASP A 77 4.96 20.57 -18.65
N MET A 78 3.90 19.96 -18.09
CA MET A 78 3.07 18.98 -18.77
C MET A 78 2.40 19.59 -20.00
N VAL A 79 1.79 20.77 -19.82
CA VAL A 79 1.04 21.46 -20.86
C VAL A 79 1.97 22.04 -21.92
N GLY A 80 3.07 22.70 -21.52
CA GLY A 80 4.02 23.34 -22.43
C GLY A 80 4.80 22.33 -23.27
N ASN A 81 5.21 21.21 -22.67
CA ASN A 81 6.04 20.20 -23.36
C ASN A 81 5.24 19.02 -23.90
N LEU A 82 3.92 18.95 -23.65
CA LEU A 82 3.07 17.80 -23.98
C LEU A 82 3.66 16.45 -23.51
N SER A 83 4.26 16.47 -22.33
CA SER A 83 5.02 15.36 -21.77
C SER A 83 4.47 14.97 -20.39
N PRO A 84 4.26 13.67 -20.11
CA PRO A 84 3.75 13.24 -18.82
C PRO A 84 4.72 13.62 -17.70
N GLN A 85 4.19 13.87 -16.51
CA GLN A 85 4.95 14.21 -15.31
C GLN A 85 4.78 13.16 -14.24
N SER A 86 5.79 12.97 -13.41
CA SER A 86 5.69 12.17 -12.19
C SER A 86 6.21 12.95 -11.00
N ILE A 87 5.53 12.86 -9.86
CA ILE A 87 5.94 13.42 -8.58
C ILE A 87 6.14 12.27 -7.60
N LEU A 88 7.40 12.03 -7.24
CA LEU A 88 7.79 11.00 -6.29
C LEU A 88 7.86 11.59 -4.88
N VAL A 89 6.92 11.19 -4.02
CA VAL A 89 6.88 11.58 -2.61
C VAL A 89 7.44 10.44 -1.77
N SER A 90 8.57 10.69 -1.11
CA SER A 90 9.31 9.67 -0.38
C SER A 90 9.70 10.13 1.02
N GLY A 91 9.95 9.18 1.92
CA GLY A 91 10.30 9.44 3.32
C GLY A 91 9.85 8.30 4.23
N GLU A 92 10.34 8.30 5.46
CA GLU A 92 9.99 7.27 6.46
C GLU A 92 8.50 7.31 6.85
N SER A 93 8.02 6.27 7.56
CA SER A 93 6.65 6.28 8.09
C SER A 93 6.43 7.48 9.02
N GLY A 94 5.28 8.14 8.90
CA GLY A 94 4.95 9.34 9.68
C GLY A 94 5.60 10.65 9.19
N SER A 95 6.37 10.65 8.09
CA SER A 95 7.03 11.87 7.60
C SER A 95 6.12 12.86 6.85
N GLY A 96 4.84 12.55 6.65
CA GLY A 96 3.87 13.42 5.98
C GLY A 96 3.69 13.20 4.47
N LYS A 97 4.09 12.02 3.94
CA LYS A 97 3.92 11.67 2.51
C LYS A 97 2.48 11.79 2.03
N THR A 98 1.56 11.10 2.71
CA THR A 98 0.14 11.05 2.34
C THR A 98 -0.52 12.43 2.40
N GLU A 99 -0.21 13.25 3.39
CA GLU A 99 -0.69 14.64 3.47
C GLU A 99 -0.12 15.51 2.35
N THR A 100 1.17 15.36 2.03
CA THR A 100 1.79 16.04 0.89
C THR A 100 1.11 15.67 -0.44
N CYS A 101 0.77 14.39 -0.63
CA CYS A 101 0.01 13.93 -1.79
C CYS A 101 -1.40 14.53 -1.83
N LYS A 102 -2.08 14.67 -0.68
CA LYS A 102 -3.38 15.35 -0.60
C LYS A 102 -3.29 16.81 -1.06
N TYR A 103 -2.28 17.55 -0.61
CA TYR A 103 -2.06 18.93 -1.04
C TYR A 103 -1.72 19.05 -2.53
N LEU A 104 -0.96 18.10 -3.11
CA LEU A 104 -0.72 18.06 -4.55
C LEU A 104 -2.04 17.90 -5.33
N MET A 105 -2.88 16.94 -4.93
CA MET A 105 -4.16 16.68 -5.59
C MET A 105 -5.11 17.89 -5.51
N GLN A 106 -5.21 18.53 -4.34
CA GLN A 106 -5.98 19.77 -4.17
C GLN A 106 -5.48 20.87 -5.11
N GLN A 107 -4.16 21.04 -5.24
CA GLN A 107 -3.60 22.06 -6.12
C GLN A 107 -3.90 21.78 -7.60
N PHE A 108 -3.79 20.52 -8.06
CA PHE A 108 -4.11 20.17 -9.44
C PHE A 108 -5.58 20.40 -9.77
N ALA A 109 -6.48 20.20 -8.80
CA ALA A 109 -7.88 20.51 -8.98
C ALA A 109 -8.15 22.02 -9.07
N VAL A 110 -7.48 22.84 -8.25
CA VAL A 110 -7.58 24.31 -8.35
C VAL A 110 -7.02 24.80 -9.68
N LEU A 111 -5.88 24.26 -10.13
CA LEU A 111 -5.29 24.58 -11.44
C LEU A 111 -6.24 24.21 -12.59
N SER A 112 -6.89 23.07 -12.51
CA SER A 112 -7.94 22.66 -13.46
C SER A 112 -9.18 23.55 -13.44
N SER A 113 -9.53 24.15 -12.31
CA SER A 113 -10.77 24.92 -12.16
C SER A 113 -10.58 26.40 -12.52
N SER A 114 -9.39 26.95 -12.26
CA SER A 114 -9.08 28.37 -12.45
C SER A 114 -9.04 28.81 -13.91
N HIS A 115 -9.08 27.85 -14.84
CA HIS A 115 -8.90 28.07 -16.27
C HIS A 115 -10.15 27.72 -17.12
N HIS A 116 -11.28 27.36 -16.51
CA HIS A 116 -12.46 26.92 -17.27
C HIS A 116 -13.77 27.67 -16.88
N ASP A 117 -14.11 28.74 -17.60
CA ASP A 117 -15.32 29.55 -17.35
C ASP A 117 -16.66 28.94 -17.85
N GLN A 118 -16.63 27.82 -18.59
CA GLN A 118 -17.83 27.30 -19.29
C GLN A 118 -18.32 25.88 -18.91
N VAL A 119 -17.75 25.25 -17.88
CA VAL A 119 -18.25 23.96 -17.38
C VAL A 119 -18.89 24.19 -16.03
N SER A 120 -20.04 23.55 -15.79
CA SER A 120 -20.73 23.65 -14.51
C SER A 120 -19.74 23.32 -13.39
N PRO A 121 -19.59 24.17 -12.35
CA PRO A 121 -18.64 23.95 -11.26
C PRO A 121 -18.81 22.60 -10.55
N ASN A 122 -19.93 21.90 -10.79
CA ASN A 122 -20.20 20.56 -10.29
C ASN A 122 -19.37 19.42 -10.92
N SER A 123 -18.83 19.52 -12.15
CA SER A 123 -18.13 18.37 -12.77
C SER A 123 -16.61 18.34 -12.50
N VAL A 124 -15.92 19.47 -12.53
CA VAL A 124 -14.46 19.52 -12.23
C VAL A 124 -14.20 19.25 -10.75
N HIS A 125 -15.06 19.77 -9.86
CA HIS A 125 -15.05 19.39 -8.45
C HIS A 125 -15.46 17.92 -8.21
N ALA A 126 -16.00 17.21 -9.20
CA ALA A 126 -16.42 15.81 -9.02
C ALA A 126 -15.21 14.87 -8.99
N ILE A 127 -14.26 14.97 -9.93
CA ILE A 127 -13.12 14.04 -9.99
C ILE A 127 -12.15 14.26 -8.82
N GLU A 128 -11.80 15.52 -8.52
CA GLU A 128 -11.00 15.84 -7.34
C GLU A 128 -11.63 15.25 -6.08
N ARG A 129 -12.93 15.54 -5.85
CA ARG A 129 -13.64 14.99 -4.70
C ARG A 129 -13.67 13.47 -4.76
N GLN A 130 -13.86 12.83 -5.90
CA GLN A 130 -13.82 11.37 -6.01
C GLN A 130 -12.46 10.80 -5.61
N VAL A 131 -11.35 11.41 -6.05
CA VAL A 131 -10.00 10.97 -5.64
C VAL A 131 -9.79 11.19 -4.14
N LEU A 132 -10.19 12.34 -3.59
CA LEU A 132 -10.05 12.65 -2.17
C LEU A 132 -10.96 11.77 -1.29
N GLU A 133 -12.21 11.53 -1.72
CA GLU A 133 -13.19 10.65 -1.07
C GLU A 133 -12.86 9.17 -1.22
N SER A 134 -11.92 8.79 -2.11
CA SER A 134 -11.39 7.42 -2.13
C SER A 134 -10.45 7.13 -0.98
N ASN A 135 -9.79 8.16 -0.41
CA ASN A 135 -8.82 7.97 0.66
C ASN A 135 -9.44 7.33 1.92
N PRO A 136 -10.59 7.78 2.45
CA PRO A 136 -11.23 7.10 3.59
C PRO A 136 -11.45 5.59 3.40
N ILE A 137 -11.74 5.14 2.16
CA ILE A 137 -11.91 3.71 1.85
C ILE A 137 -10.55 3.02 1.91
N LEU A 138 -9.56 3.54 1.17
CA LEU A 138 -8.24 2.93 1.10
C LEU A 138 -7.49 2.96 2.45
N GLU A 139 -7.64 4.04 3.22
CA GLU A 139 -7.08 4.15 4.57
C GLU A 139 -7.76 3.16 5.53
N ALA A 140 -9.09 3.01 5.48
CA ALA A 140 -9.79 2.07 6.37
C ALA A 140 -9.36 0.61 6.14
N PHE A 141 -9.17 0.20 4.89
CA PHE A 141 -8.83 -1.19 4.52
C PHE A 141 -7.34 -1.46 4.33
N GLY A 142 -6.52 -0.41 4.18
CA GLY A 142 -5.10 -0.52 3.85
C GLY A 142 -4.17 0.10 4.89
N ASN A 143 -4.68 0.86 5.86
CA ASN A 143 -3.88 1.43 6.94
C ASN A 143 -4.13 0.70 8.26
N ALA A 144 -3.10 0.75 9.12
CA ALA A 144 -3.15 0.20 10.46
C ALA A 144 -2.27 0.99 11.42
N LYS A 145 -2.52 0.82 12.72
CA LYS A 145 -1.62 1.31 13.77
C LYS A 145 -0.37 0.45 13.83
N THR A 146 0.79 1.10 13.75
CA THR A 146 2.11 0.53 14.00
C THR A 146 2.76 1.22 15.20
N LEU A 147 3.92 0.73 15.66
CA LEU A 147 4.69 1.41 16.70
C LEU A 147 5.07 2.85 16.31
N ARG A 148 5.26 3.14 15.01
CA ARG A 148 5.76 4.43 14.52
C ARG A 148 4.67 5.39 14.05
N ASN A 149 3.51 4.90 13.66
CA ASN A 149 2.43 5.71 13.10
C ASN A 149 1.08 5.02 13.35
N ASP A 150 0.12 5.78 13.88
CA ASP A 150 -1.22 5.27 14.22
C ASP A 150 -2.11 5.09 12.99
N ASN A 151 -1.81 5.75 11.87
CA ASN A 151 -2.47 5.61 10.56
C ASN A 151 -1.43 5.26 9.48
N SER A 152 -0.68 4.18 9.65
CA SER A 152 0.39 3.79 8.72
C SER A 152 -0.19 3.08 7.50
N SER A 153 0.07 3.61 6.31
CA SER A 153 -0.20 2.90 5.05
C SER A 153 0.57 1.59 4.99
N ARG A 154 -0.14 0.47 4.79
CA ARG A 154 0.43 -0.88 4.63
C ARG A 154 0.33 -1.39 3.18
N PHE A 155 0.25 -0.45 2.24
CA PHE A 155 0.29 -0.64 0.80
C PHE A 155 0.91 0.61 0.15
N GLY A 156 1.49 0.46 -1.04
CA GLY A 156 1.92 1.59 -1.88
C GLY A 156 0.79 2.05 -2.79
N LYS A 157 0.67 3.35 -3.02
CA LYS A 157 -0.36 3.98 -3.85
C LYS A 157 0.28 4.77 -4.97
N PHE A 158 -0.17 4.56 -6.19
CA PHE A 158 0.20 5.35 -7.36
C PHE A 158 -1.07 5.91 -7.98
N ILE A 159 -1.12 7.22 -8.12
CA ILE A 159 -2.29 7.95 -8.60
C ILE A 159 -1.92 8.53 -9.96
N GLU A 160 -2.63 8.14 -10.99
CA GLU A 160 -2.59 8.77 -12.30
C GLU A 160 -3.73 9.78 -12.40
N LEU A 161 -3.40 11.02 -12.75
CA LEU A 161 -4.35 12.07 -13.07
C LEU A 161 -4.26 12.36 -14.56
N TYR A 162 -5.40 12.25 -15.26
CA TYR A 162 -5.49 12.51 -16.69
C TYR A 162 -6.09 13.89 -16.94
N PHE A 163 -5.46 14.64 -17.83
CA PHE A 163 -5.93 15.97 -18.20
C PHE A 163 -6.38 15.98 -19.66
N GLU A 164 -7.45 16.72 -19.93
CA GLU A 164 -8.03 16.90 -21.26
C GLU A 164 -7.90 18.36 -21.70
N THR A 165 -7.92 18.56 -23.02
CA THR A 165 -8.03 19.87 -23.66
C THR A 165 -9.38 19.98 -24.37
N SER A 166 -9.92 21.19 -24.49
CA SER A 166 -11.25 21.42 -25.09
C SER A 166 -11.30 21.01 -26.58
N PRO A 167 -12.40 20.37 -27.07
CA PRO A 167 -12.49 19.84 -28.44
C PRO A 167 -12.39 20.87 -29.58
N GLN A 168 -12.60 22.16 -29.32
CA GLN A 168 -12.56 23.22 -30.35
C GLN A 168 -11.15 23.48 -30.91
N ASP A 169 -10.12 22.92 -30.28
CA ASP A 169 -8.72 23.13 -30.65
C ASP A 169 -8.15 22.06 -31.62
N ILE A 170 -8.97 21.09 -32.07
CA ILE A 170 -8.54 20.08 -33.07
C ILE A 170 -8.33 20.69 -34.47
N GLN A 171 -8.76 21.93 -34.71
CA GLN A 171 -8.72 22.59 -36.03
C GLN A 171 -7.98 23.94 -36.10
N GLY A 172 -7.34 24.41 -35.03
CA GLY A 172 -6.74 25.76 -34.98
C GLY A 172 -5.24 25.82 -34.74
N ASN A 173 -4.48 26.35 -35.71
CA ASN A 173 -3.08 26.80 -35.58
C ASN A 173 -2.94 27.95 -34.56
N SER A 174 -3.00 27.68 -33.25
CA SER A 174 -2.61 28.68 -32.24
C SER A 174 -1.49 28.15 -31.36
N SER A 175 -0.27 28.62 -31.67
CA SER A 175 1.01 28.24 -31.09
C SER A 175 1.41 29.12 -29.89
N SER A 176 0.48 29.44 -28.99
CA SER A 176 0.83 30.16 -27.75
C SER A 176 0.53 29.28 -26.54
N GLU A 177 1.59 28.98 -25.80
CA GLU A 177 1.64 28.19 -24.55
C GLU A 177 0.62 28.69 -23.50
N THR A 178 0.39 30.00 -23.46
CA THR A 178 -0.61 30.68 -22.61
C THR A 178 -2.05 30.25 -22.88
N THR A 179 -2.39 29.89 -24.12
CA THR A 179 -3.74 29.51 -24.53
C THR A 179 -4.09 28.06 -24.17
N LEU A 180 -3.09 27.17 -24.09
CA LEU A 180 -3.29 25.74 -23.81
C LEU A 180 -3.46 25.47 -22.31
N ALA A 181 -2.66 26.15 -21.46
CA ALA A 181 -2.77 26.05 -20.00
C ALA A 181 -4.12 26.58 -19.50
N SER A 182 -4.61 27.63 -20.16
CA SER A 182 -5.91 28.25 -19.90
C SER A 182 -7.11 27.41 -20.37
N ARG A 183 -6.92 26.18 -20.87
CA ARG A 183 -7.99 25.33 -21.43
C ARG A 183 -7.83 23.85 -21.11
N CYS A 184 -6.93 23.52 -20.18
CA CYS A 184 -6.64 22.15 -19.75
C CYS A 184 -7.35 21.87 -18.42
N TYR A 185 -8.07 20.75 -18.34
CA TYR A 185 -8.84 20.36 -17.15
C TYR A 185 -8.63 18.90 -16.79
N LEU A 186 -8.83 18.55 -15.53
CA LEU A 186 -8.76 17.20 -15.01
C LEU A 186 -9.97 16.40 -15.54
N GLY A 187 -9.71 15.45 -16.45
CA GLY A 187 -10.73 14.63 -17.10
C GLY A 187 -10.89 13.23 -16.52
N GLY A 188 -10.04 12.85 -15.57
CA GLY A 188 -10.19 11.58 -14.84
C GLY A 188 -8.94 11.16 -14.09
N GLY A 189 -8.95 9.93 -13.58
CA GLY A 189 -7.77 9.36 -12.95
C GLY A 189 -7.84 7.85 -12.78
N ALA A 190 -6.77 7.29 -12.24
CA ALA A 190 -6.68 5.90 -11.83
C ALA A 190 -5.79 5.77 -10.60
N ILE A 191 -6.12 4.82 -9.73
CA ILE A 191 -5.34 4.48 -8.54
C ILE A 191 -4.88 3.04 -8.68
N PHE A 192 -3.56 2.86 -8.61
CA PHE A 192 -2.92 1.56 -8.57
C PHE A 192 -2.35 1.34 -7.17
N THR A 193 -2.62 0.16 -6.62
CA THR A 193 -2.08 -0.24 -5.32
C THR A 193 -1.01 -1.31 -5.49
N TYR A 194 -0.02 -1.28 -4.61
CA TYR A 194 1.12 -2.19 -4.63
C TYR A 194 1.35 -2.78 -3.25
N LEU A 195 1.50 -4.10 -3.18
CA LEU A 195 1.94 -4.84 -1.99
C LEU A 195 1.17 -4.47 -0.72
N LEU A 196 -0.13 -4.80 -0.67
CA LEU A 196 -0.84 -4.84 0.60
C LEU A 196 -0.15 -5.84 1.53
N GLU A 197 0.10 -5.46 2.78
CA GLU A 197 0.64 -6.34 3.82
C GLU A 197 -0.44 -7.34 4.29
N VAL A 198 -0.91 -8.20 3.39
CA VAL A 198 -1.91 -9.24 3.66
C VAL A 198 -1.58 -10.10 4.90
N PRO A 199 -0.31 -10.45 5.20
CA PRO A 199 0.04 -11.20 6.40
C PRO A 199 -0.34 -10.52 7.72
N ARG A 200 -0.41 -9.18 7.77
CA ARG A 200 -0.91 -8.43 8.94
C ARG A 200 -2.32 -8.89 9.33
N PHE A 201 -3.12 -9.29 8.35
CA PHE A 201 -4.52 -9.64 8.57
C PHE A 201 -4.69 -10.75 9.59
N VAL A 202 -3.76 -11.71 9.67
CA VAL A 202 -3.82 -12.88 10.56
C VAL A 202 -2.76 -12.88 11.65
N LYS A 203 -1.83 -11.91 11.63
CA LYS A 203 -0.76 -11.80 12.60
C LYS A 203 -0.35 -10.35 12.77
N VAL A 204 -0.50 -9.83 13.99
CA VAL A 204 -0.16 -8.46 14.38
C VAL A 204 0.83 -8.49 15.54
N SER A 205 1.78 -7.57 15.55
CA SER A 205 2.74 -7.41 16.66
C SER A 205 2.06 -6.80 17.89
N HIS A 206 2.64 -7.04 19.07
CA HIS A 206 2.16 -6.42 20.31
C HIS A 206 2.17 -4.88 20.20
N SER A 207 1.16 -4.22 20.78
CA SER A 207 0.90 -2.78 20.74
C SER A 207 0.51 -2.20 19.37
N GLU A 208 0.45 -3.00 18.32
CA GLU A 208 -0.07 -2.62 17.01
C GLU A 208 -1.56 -2.95 16.85
N ARG A 209 -2.18 -2.47 15.77
CA ARG A 209 -3.52 -2.90 15.35
C ARG A 209 -3.46 -3.63 14.01
N ASN A 210 -4.52 -4.39 13.78
CA ASN A 210 -4.89 -4.82 12.44
C ASN A 210 -5.49 -3.62 11.65
N TYR A 211 -5.97 -3.85 10.43
CA TYR A 211 -6.56 -2.79 9.60
C TYR A 211 -7.72 -2.08 10.28
N HIS A 212 -7.82 -0.75 10.09
CA HIS A 212 -8.77 0.09 10.82
C HIS A 212 -10.22 -0.37 10.69
N PHE A 213 -10.64 -0.80 9.50
CA PHE A 213 -12.03 -1.14 9.22
C PHE A 213 -12.57 -2.26 10.12
N LEU A 214 -11.73 -3.19 10.59
CA LEU A 214 -12.15 -4.25 11.50
C LEU A 214 -12.69 -3.68 12.82
N TYR A 215 -12.00 -2.70 13.37
CA TYR A 215 -12.36 -2.05 14.62
C TYR A 215 -13.52 -1.07 14.41
N GLN A 216 -13.51 -0.34 13.30
CA GLN A 216 -14.59 0.57 12.91
C GLN A 216 -15.93 -0.17 12.81
N LEU A 217 -15.95 -1.33 12.13
CA LEU A 217 -17.13 -2.18 12.01
C LEU A 217 -17.61 -2.69 13.38
N CYS A 218 -16.70 -3.24 14.19
CA CYS A 218 -17.04 -3.72 15.54
C CYS A 218 -17.57 -2.59 16.44
N ALA A 219 -16.95 -1.41 16.43
CA ALA A 219 -17.35 -0.26 17.23
C ALA A 219 -18.73 0.26 16.82
N ALA A 220 -19.00 0.37 15.52
CA ALA A 220 -20.30 0.78 15.01
C ALA A 220 -21.41 -0.23 15.37
N ALA A 221 -21.13 -1.53 15.25
CA ALA A 221 -22.08 -2.58 15.64
C ALA A 221 -22.40 -2.51 17.15
N GLN A 222 -21.36 -2.41 18.00
CA GLN A 222 -21.50 -2.32 19.45
C GLN A 222 -22.28 -1.06 19.89
N GLN A 223 -21.96 0.11 19.34
CA GLN A 223 -22.65 1.37 19.69
C GLN A 223 -24.16 1.27 19.44
N LEU A 224 -24.55 0.66 18.32
CA LEU A 224 -25.94 0.48 17.96
C LEU A 224 -26.64 -0.51 18.91
N GLU A 225 -25.98 -1.60 19.30
CA GLU A 225 -26.54 -2.59 20.25
C GLU A 225 -26.76 -2.03 21.65
N GLU A 226 -25.86 -1.17 22.14
CA GLU A 226 -25.97 -0.51 23.45
C GLU A 226 -27.11 0.53 23.54
N GLY A 227 -27.91 0.68 22.48
CA GLY A 227 -29.04 1.62 22.46
C GLY A 227 -28.64 3.09 22.49
N LYS A 228 -27.34 3.39 22.31
CA LYS A 228 -26.81 4.75 22.17
C LYS A 228 -27.15 5.26 20.77
N GLN A 229 -28.43 5.58 20.53
CA GLN A 229 -28.90 6.35 19.37
C GLN A 229 -28.40 7.80 19.45
N GLY A 230 -27.09 8.00 19.47
CA GLY A 230 -26.48 9.32 19.53
C GLY A 230 -26.37 9.90 18.12
N GLN A 231 -27.40 10.58 17.64
CA GLN A 231 -27.45 11.68 16.63
C GLN A 231 -26.62 11.62 15.32
N ARG A 232 -25.73 10.65 15.09
CA ARG A 232 -24.77 10.64 13.97
C ARG A 232 -25.23 9.82 12.77
N GLY A 233 -26.16 8.87 12.96
CA GLY A 233 -26.86 8.14 11.90
C GLY A 233 -28.25 8.72 11.64
N GLY A 234 -28.35 9.87 10.99
CA GLY A 234 -29.65 10.41 10.55
C GLY A 234 -30.31 9.52 9.49
N ARG A 235 -31.64 9.61 9.35
CA ARG A 235 -32.37 9.03 8.19
C ARG A 235 -31.69 9.46 6.89
N GLY A 236 -31.38 8.51 6.00
CA GLY A 236 -30.67 8.76 4.74
C GLY A 236 -29.13 8.71 4.82
N SER A 237 -28.54 8.15 5.87
CA SER A 237 -27.07 7.95 5.95
C SER A 237 -26.60 6.73 5.15
N ALA A 238 -25.32 6.76 4.73
CA ALA A 238 -24.67 5.70 3.95
C ALA A 238 -24.54 4.33 4.65
N ALA A 239 -25.11 4.16 5.84
CA ALA A 239 -25.15 2.91 6.60
C ALA A 239 -26.54 2.64 7.20
N GLU A 240 -27.61 3.16 6.59
CA GLU A 240 -28.98 3.02 7.09
C GLU A 240 -29.38 1.56 7.31
N PHE A 241 -28.92 0.64 6.45
CA PHE A 241 -29.21 -0.79 6.60
C PHE A 241 -28.64 -1.40 7.89
N LEU A 242 -27.57 -0.84 8.48
CA LEU A 242 -27.07 -1.28 9.79
C LEU A 242 -27.96 -0.83 10.95
N THR A 243 -28.84 0.17 10.73
CA THR A 243 -29.82 0.58 11.74
C THR A 243 -30.96 -0.43 11.87
N ASP A 244 -31.15 -1.30 10.87
CA ASP A 244 -32.08 -2.41 10.95
C ASP A 244 -31.57 -3.45 11.98
N PRO A 245 -32.32 -3.69 13.06
CA PRO A 245 -31.93 -4.67 14.08
C PRO A 245 -31.70 -6.08 13.52
N SER A 246 -32.42 -6.47 12.46
CA SER A 246 -32.29 -7.79 11.84
C SER A 246 -30.96 -7.95 11.12
N VAL A 247 -30.55 -6.93 10.35
CA VAL A 247 -29.26 -6.90 9.65
C VAL A 247 -28.12 -6.88 10.66
N ARG A 248 -28.20 -6.02 11.67
CA ARG A 248 -27.17 -5.95 12.72
C ARG A 248 -27.02 -7.28 13.47
N ALA A 249 -28.13 -7.87 13.90
CA ALA A 249 -28.11 -9.16 14.56
C ALA A 249 -27.53 -10.26 13.65
N SER A 250 -27.75 -10.17 12.33
CA SER A 250 -27.21 -11.13 11.37
C SER A 250 -25.67 -11.12 11.30
N LEU A 251 -25.02 -9.97 11.53
CA LEU A 251 -23.55 -9.85 11.50
C LEU A 251 -22.87 -10.51 12.71
N CYS A 252 -23.61 -10.73 13.80
CA CYS A 252 -23.12 -11.40 15.01
C CYS A 252 -21.85 -10.72 15.61
N LEU A 253 -21.83 -9.38 15.71
CA LEU A 253 -20.67 -8.57 16.14
C LEU A 253 -20.83 -7.92 17.53
N GLY A 254 -21.86 -8.30 18.29
CA GLY A 254 -22.35 -7.53 19.44
C GLY A 254 -21.37 -7.27 20.59
N GLY A 255 -20.41 -8.17 20.83
CA GLY A 255 -19.43 -7.99 21.91
C GLY A 255 -18.25 -7.06 21.59
N GLY A 256 -18.24 -6.45 20.40
CA GLY A 256 -17.24 -5.45 20.01
C GLY A 256 -15.89 -6.04 19.63
N ALA A 257 -14.86 -5.18 19.52
CA ALA A 257 -13.56 -5.56 18.99
C ALA A 257 -12.74 -6.49 19.91
N GLY A 258 -13.12 -6.66 21.17
CA GLY A 258 -12.42 -7.56 22.10
C GLY A 258 -12.67 -9.04 21.83
N ASP A 259 -13.80 -9.37 21.20
CA ASP A 259 -14.27 -10.75 21.05
C ASP A 259 -13.66 -11.49 19.85
N PHE A 260 -12.93 -10.77 18.99
CA PHE A 260 -12.37 -11.33 17.76
C PHE A 260 -10.85 -11.39 17.81
N ASN A 261 -10.29 -12.55 17.47
CA ASN A 261 -8.85 -12.77 17.47
C ASN A 261 -8.11 -11.77 16.58
N LEU A 262 -8.67 -11.41 15.40
CA LEU A 262 -8.04 -10.46 14.48
C LEU A 262 -7.85 -9.06 15.07
N THR A 263 -8.74 -8.61 15.96
CA THR A 263 -8.70 -7.28 16.57
C THR A 263 -8.02 -7.30 17.94
N ALA A 264 -8.12 -8.41 18.68
CA ALA A 264 -7.56 -8.57 20.01
C ALA A 264 -6.05 -8.90 20.02
N MET A 265 -5.52 -9.58 18.99
CA MET A 265 -4.14 -10.13 19.00
C MET A 265 -3.01 -9.10 19.19
N GLY A 266 -3.23 -7.84 18.77
CA GLY A 266 -2.25 -6.77 18.94
C GLY A 266 -2.26 -6.13 20.35
N GLY A 267 -3.24 -6.47 21.20
CA GLY A 267 -3.37 -5.90 22.54
C GLY A 267 -3.76 -4.41 22.57
N CYS A 268 -4.18 -3.84 21.45
CA CYS A 268 -4.59 -2.45 21.33
C CYS A 268 -5.97 -2.36 20.65
N LEU A 269 -7.02 -2.09 21.44
CA LEU A 269 -8.40 -2.00 20.92
C LEU A 269 -8.81 -0.57 20.58
N GLN A 270 -8.26 0.43 21.27
CA GLN A 270 -8.60 1.84 21.11
C GLN A 270 -7.36 2.66 20.75
N LEU A 271 -7.58 3.73 20.00
CA LEU A 271 -6.57 4.71 19.61
C LEU A 271 -6.89 6.05 20.24
N GLU A 272 -5.89 6.70 20.82
CA GLU A 272 -6.05 8.04 21.37
C GLU A 272 -6.28 9.04 20.23
N GLY A 273 -7.34 9.85 20.32
CA GLY A 273 -7.68 10.85 19.31
C GLY A 273 -8.35 10.34 18.04
N MET A 274 -8.60 9.02 17.89
CA MET A 274 -9.32 8.45 16.75
C MET A 274 -10.63 7.79 17.21
N ASP A 275 -11.76 8.24 16.64
CA ASP A 275 -13.07 7.68 16.88
C ASP A 275 -13.40 6.64 15.79
N ASP A 276 -13.30 5.35 16.13
CA ASP A 276 -13.57 4.24 15.21
C ASP A 276 -15.03 4.23 14.70
N VAL A 277 -16.00 4.74 15.48
CA VAL A 277 -17.39 4.87 15.03
C VAL A 277 -17.51 5.94 13.95
N GLU A 278 -16.93 7.12 14.17
CA GLU A 278 -16.91 8.17 13.14
C GLU A 278 -16.14 7.72 11.90
N GLY A 279 -15.03 6.99 12.11
CA GLY A 279 -14.27 6.35 11.04
C GLY A 279 -15.14 5.44 10.19
N PHE A 280 -15.95 4.58 10.81
CA PHE A 280 -16.91 3.71 10.11
C PHE A 280 -17.86 4.52 9.22
N TYR A 281 -18.58 5.49 9.79
CA TYR A 281 -19.55 6.29 9.03
C TYR A 281 -18.89 7.12 7.92
N ARG A 282 -17.67 7.61 8.14
CA ARG A 282 -16.88 8.28 7.10
C ARG A 282 -16.58 7.33 5.95
N THR A 283 -16.13 6.11 6.22
CA THR A 283 -15.85 5.10 5.19
C THR A 283 -17.12 4.72 4.43
N MET A 284 -18.25 4.51 5.12
CA MET A 284 -19.52 4.20 4.46
C MET A 284 -20.01 5.34 3.56
N ARG A 285 -19.92 6.60 4.03
CA ARG A 285 -20.25 7.78 3.22
C ARG A 285 -19.39 7.87 1.96
N ALA A 286 -18.09 7.62 2.09
CA ALA A 286 -17.18 7.57 0.96
C ALA A 286 -17.55 6.46 -0.04
N MET A 287 -17.91 5.26 0.43
CA MET A 287 -18.39 4.16 -0.43
C MET A 287 -19.65 4.54 -1.21
N SER A 288 -20.64 5.14 -0.56
CA SER A 288 -21.84 5.65 -1.23
C SER A 288 -21.53 6.75 -2.24
N PHE A 289 -20.61 7.67 -1.91
CA PHE A 289 -20.21 8.76 -2.81
C PHE A 289 -19.53 8.23 -4.08
N ILE A 290 -18.68 7.20 -3.95
CA ILE A 290 -17.99 6.54 -5.07
C ILE A 290 -18.94 5.62 -5.87
N GLY A 291 -20.17 5.40 -5.40
CA GLY A 291 -21.20 4.65 -6.12
C GLY A 291 -21.21 3.16 -5.82
N ILE A 292 -20.59 2.72 -4.73
CA ILE A 292 -20.74 1.34 -4.24
C ILE A 292 -22.17 1.17 -3.71
N SER A 293 -22.91 0.23 -4.28
CA SER A 293 -24.32 0.03 -3.97
C SER A 293 -24.55 -0.41 -2.52
N ALA A 294 -25.72 -0.12 -1.94
CA ALA A 294 -26.04 -0.56 -0.58
C ALA A 294 -25.99 -2.09 -0.42
N GLY A 295 -26.32 -2.85 -1.48
CA GLY A 295 -26.20 -4.31 -1.51
C GLY A 295 -24.74 -4.77 -1.45
N ASP A 296 -23.86 -4.15 -2.24
CA ASP A 296 -22.42 -4.46 -2.23
C ASP A 296 -21.78 -4.05 -0.89
N GLN A 297 -22.20 -2.91 -0.33
CA GLN A 297 -21.77 -2.47 0.99
C GLN A 297 -22.15 -3.50 2.07
N LEU A 298 -23.39 -4.01 2.06
CA LEU A 298 -23.83 -5.06 2.98
C LEU A 298 -23.04 -6.37 2.76
N GLY A 299 -22.85 -6.79 1.51
CA GLY A 299 -22.04 -7.97 1.19
C GLY A 299 -20.59 -7.84 1.68
N LEU A 300 -20.01 -6.65 1.58
CA LEU A 300 -18.71 -6.33 2.14
C LEU A 300 -18.70 -6.43 3.66
N LEU A 301 -19.70 -5.87 4.36
CA LEU A 301 -19.79 -5.97 5.82
C LEU A 301 -19.92 -7.42 6.27
N GLN A 302 -20.78 -8.20 5.60
CA GLN A 302 -20.96 -9.63 5.85
C GLN A 302 -19.65 -10.40 5.63
N THR A 303 -18.92 -10.09 4.57
CA THR A 303 -17.62 -10.71 4.29
C THR A 303 -16.61 -10.42 5.40
N VAL A 304 -16.45 -9.15 5.80
CA VAL A 304 -15.52 -8.77 6.88
C VAL A 304 -15.94 -9.37 8.22
N ALA A 305 -17.22 -9.36 8.56
CA ALA A 305 -17.75 -10.02 9.76
C ALA A 305 -17.49 -11.53 9.72
N GLY A 306 -17.70 -12.16 8.57
CA GLY A 306 -17.39 -13.57 8.35
C GLY A 306 -15.92 -13.88 8.63
N LEU A 307 -14.99 -13.03 8.16
CA LEU A 307 -13.56 -13.19 8.44
C LEU A 307 -13.20 -13.05 9.92
N LEU A 308 -13.85 -12.12 10.64
CA LEU A 308 -13.72 -12.01 12.10
C LEU A 308 -14.13 -13.32 12.79
N HIS A 309 -15.26 -13.92 12.40
CA HIS A 309 -15.70 -15.22 12.93
C HIS A 309 -14.79 -16.38 12.51
N VAL A 310 -14.31 -16.43 11.25
CA VAL A 310 -13.35 -17.44 10.80
C VAL A 310 -12.11 -17.45 11.70
N SER A 311 -11.63 -16.28 12.10
CA SER A 311 -10.45 -16.17 12.98
C SER A 311 -10.64 -16.74 14.38
N ASN A 312 -11.89 -16.79 14.86
CA ASN A 312 -12.26 -17.29 16.18
C ASN A 312 -12.42 -18.81 16.22
N ILE A 313 -12.52 -19.46 15.07
CA ILE A 313 -12.63 -20.92 14.96
C ILE A 313 -11.45 -21.58 15.68
N GLN A 314 -11.75 -22.37 16.71
CA GLN A 314 -10.74 -23.04 17.55
C GLN A 314 -10.44 -24.44 17.04
N LEU A 315 -9.21 -24.64 16.57
CA LEU A 315 -8.73 -25.91 16.05
C LEU A 315 -7.88 -26.59 17.12
N HIS A 316 -8.31 -27.76 17.61
CA HIS A 316 -7.61 -28.51 18.65
C HIS A 316 -6.85 -29.70 18.08
N ALA A 317 -5.68 -29.98 18.65
CA ALA A 317 -4.94 -31.22 18.42
C ALA A 317 -5.67 -32.40 19.09
N TRP A 318 -5.94 -33.45 18.33
CA TRP A 318 -6.57 -34.67 18.82
C TRP A 318 -5.78 -35.92 18.43
N LYS A 319 -5.62 -36.84 19.38
CA LYS A 319 -4.95 -38.12 19.17
C LYS A 319 -5.95 -39.21 18.79
N PRO A 320 -5.80 -39.87 17.63
CA PRO A 320 -6.68 -40.95 17.20
C PRO A 320 -6.81 -42.14 18.17
N ASN A 321 -5.86 -42.31 19.09
CA ASN A 321 -5.74 -43.52 19.93
C ASN A 321 -6.17 -43.35 21.40
N GLU A 322 -6.70 -42.20 21.82
CA GLU A 322 -7.13 -41.97 23.21
C GLU A 322 -8.66 -41.77 23.33
N SER A 323 -9.45 -42.83 23.07
CA SER A 323 -10.66 -43.21 23.83
C SER A 323 -11.31 -44.50 23.29
N PRO A 324 -11.88 -45.36 24.16
CA PRO A 324 -12.33 -46.70 23.78
C PRO A 324 -13.73 -46.69 23.16
N ALA A 325 -13.91 -47.57 22.15
CA ALA A 325 -15.17 -48.15 21.68
C ALA A 325 -16.29 -47.20 21.21
N SER A 326 -16.39 -47.00 19.89
CA SER A 326 -17.55 -47.42 19.06
C SER A 326 -17.81 -46.48 17.88
N SER A 327 -17.11 -46.68 16.76
CA SER A 327 -17.74 -46.61 15.42
C SER A 327 -16.79 -47.25 14.40
N ARG A 328 -17.27 -48.33 13.77
CA ARG A 328 -16.59 -49.02 12.68
C ARG A 328 -16.81 -48.25 11.38
N SER A 329 -15.77 -47.63 10.83
CA SER A 329 -15.52 -47.60 9.38
C SER A 329 -14.16 -46.98 9.06
N GLY A 330 -13.23 -47.81 8.54
CA GLY A 330 -12.21 -47.38 7.58
C GLY A 330 -11.08 -46.45 8.03
N ALA A 331 -10.71 -46.37 9.31
CA ALA A 331 -9.54 -45.59 9.71
C ALA A 331 -8.24 -46.31 9.28
N ALA A 332 -7.66 -45.86 8.17
CA ALA A 332 -6.29 -46.19 7.81
C ALA A 332 -5.33 -45.79 8.93
N ASN A 333 -4.28 -46.59 9.15
CA ASN A 333 -3.21 -46.31 10.11
C ASN A 333 -2.51 -45.00 9.74
N TYR A 334 -2.98 -43.87 10.27
CA TYR A 334 -2.27 -42.60 10.16
C TYR A 334 -1.14 -42.58 11.20
N SER A 335 0.05 -42.16 10.75
CA SER A 335 1.23 -41.90 11.58
C SER A 335 0.84 -41.09 12.82
N GLY A 336 1.47 -41.38 13.97
CA GLY A 336 1.13 -40.83 15.30
C GLY A 336 1.31 -39.32 15.51
N GLU A 337 0.84 -38.50 14.57
CA GLU A 337 0.71 -37.05 14.68
C GLU A 337 -0.71 -36.67 15.06
N ASP A 338 -0.85 -35.61 15.87
CA ASP A 338 -2.14 -35.10 16.32
C ASP A 338 -2.90 -34.47 15.14
N VAL A 339 -4.18 -34.86 14.95
CA VAL A 339 -5.04 -34.34 13.89
C VAL A 339 -5.87 -33.16 14.39
N ALA A 340 -6.15 -32.19 13.52
CA ALA A 340 -7.00 -31.07 13.83
C ALA A 340 -8.46 -31.50 13.95
N ARG A 341 -9.12 -31.09 15.03
CA ARG A 341 -10.57 -31.27 15.21
C ARG A 341 -11.20 -30.05 15.84
N LEU A 342 -12.41 -29.75 15.39
CA LEU A 342 -13.32 -28.79 16.03
C LEU A 342 -14.12 -29.50 17.13
N GLN A 343 -14.18 -28.93 18.32
CA GLN A 343 -14.99 -29.46 19.42
C GLN A 343 -16.46 -29.11 19.19
N GLY A 344 -17.32 -30.12 18.95
CA GLY A 344 -18.77 -29.95 18.89
C GLY A 344 -19.27 -28.89 17.89
N GLU A 345 -20.37 -28.24 18.28
CA GLU A 345 -20.94 -27.07 17.61
C GLU A 345 -20.12 -25.82 18.00
N ASP A 346 -19.37 -25.28 17.03
CA ASP A 346 -18.61 -24.04 17.19
C ASP A 346 -19.46 -22.89 16.61
N ALA A 347 -19.93 -21.99 17.47
CA ALA A 347 -20.76 -20.87 17.05
C ALA A 347 -20.06 -19.96 16.02
N SER A 348 -18.74 -19.81 16.12
CA SER A 348 -17.95 -19.00 15.17
C SER A 348 -17.91 -19.65 13.79
N LEU A 349 -17.85 -20.99 13.73
CA LEU A 349 -17.94 -21.72 12.47
C LEU A 349 -19.31 -21.52 11.82
N SER A 350 -20.40 -21.67 12.57
CA SER A 350 -21.77 -21.46 12.05
C SER A 350 -22.01 -20.02 11.62
N HIS A 351 -21.51 -19.03 12.37
CA HIS A 351 -21.57 -17.62 11.98
C HIS A 351 -20.76 -17.33 10.72
N ALA A 352 -19.52 -17.83 10.65
CA ALA A 352 -18.66 -17.69 9.49
C ALA A 352 -19.30 -18.30 8.23
N ALA A 353 -19.81 -19.52 8.31
CA ALA A 353 -20.47 -20.20 7.19
C ALA A 353 -21.68 -19.42 6.69
N ARG A 354 -22.52 -18.91 7.61
CA ARG A 354 -23.69 -18.08 7.28
C ARG A 354 -23.30 -16.77 6.59
N LEU A 355 -22.29 -16.07 7.11
CA LEU A 355 -21.88 -14.75 6.61
C LEU A 355 -21.11 -14.84 5.28
N LEU A 356 -20.30 -15.88 5.11
CA LEU A 356 -19.65 -16.19 3.83
C LEU A 356 -20.58 -16.95 2.86
N GLN A 357 -21.82 -17.21 3.29
CA GLN A 357 -22.87 -17.90 2.55
C GLN A 357 -22.41 -19.22 1.91
N CYS A 358 -21.69 -20.01 2.69
CA CYS A 358 -21.21 -21.35 2.32
C CYS A 358 -21.75 -22.41 3.29
N ASP A 359 -21.62 -23.66 2.89
CA ASP A 359 -22.03 -24.81 3.72
C ASP A 359 -21.07 -25.00 4.91
N GLU A 360 -21.62 -25.18 6.11
CA GLU A 360 -20.83 -25.28 7.35
C GLU A 360 -19.93 -26.51 7.36
N ASP A 361 -20.44 -27.65 6.90
CA ASP A 361 -19.66 -28.89 6.82
C ASP A 361 -18.54 -28.77 5.80
N SER A 362 -18.79 -28.11 4.68
CA SER A 362 -17.78 -27.83 3.66
C SER A 362 -16.68 -26.92 4.21
N LEU A 363 -17.02 -25.87 4.96
CA LEU A 363 -16.04 -25.00 5.63
C LEU A 363 -15.22 -25.81 6.65
N ARG A 364 -15.88 -26.62 7.48
CA ARG A 364 -15.24 -27.52 8.45
C ARG A 364 -14.22 -28.44 7.78
N GLN A 365 -14.61 -29.04 6.65
CA GLN A 365 -13.77 -29.96 5.88
C GLN A 365 -12.58 -29.26 5.23
N ALA A 366 -12.78 -28.07 4.64
CA ALA A 366 -11.71 -27.30 4.02
C ALA A 366 -10.63 -26.86 5.02
N LEU A 367 -11.00 -26.67 6.29
CA LEU A 367 -10.04 -26.36 7.37
C LEU A 367 -9.34 -27.61 7.90
N CYS A 368 -10.09 -28.67 8.22
CA CYS A 368 -9.57 -29.83 8.96
C CYS A 368 -8.98 -30.94 8.09
N SER A 369 -9.14 -30.87 6.76
CA SER A 369 -8.64 -31.89 5.85
C SER A 369 -8.18 -31.31 4.52
N ARG A 370 -7.40 -32.08 3.79
CA ARG A 370 -6.97 -31.75 2.42
C ARG A 370 -7.12 -32.92 1.49
N MET A 371 -7.44 -32.65 0.23
CA MET A 371 -7.43 -33.66 -0.83
C MET A 371 -6.02 -33.83 -1.40
N VAL A 372 -5.45 -35.02 -1.25
CA VAL A 372 -4.11 -35.36 -1.77
C VAL A 372 -4.25 -36.34 -2.93
N ARG A 373 -3.74 -35.95 -4.09
CA ARG A 373 -3.68 -36.85 -5.26
C ARG A 373 -2.49 -37.80 -5.14
N ALA A 374 -2.78 -39.08 -4.96
CA ALA A 374 -1.81 -40.16 -4.93
C ALA A 374 -1.96 -41.00 -6.20
N ARG A 375 -1.06 -40.80 -7.17
CA ARG A 375 -1.12 -41.44 -8.51
C ARG A 375 -2.44 -41.13 -9.24
N GLU A 376 -3.38 -42.07 -9.26
CA GLU A 376 -4.68 -41.96 -9.94
C GLU A 376 -5.85 -41.71 -8.97
N GLU A 377 -5.64 -41.82 -7.66
CA GLU A 377 -6.69 -41.66 -6.65
C GLU A 377 -6.53 -40.33 -5.89
N THR A 378 -7.65 -39.73 -5.50
CA THR A 378 -7.67 -38.55 -4.63
C THR A 378 -8.13 -39.00 -3.25
N VAL A 379 -7.24 -38.90 -2.27
CA VAL A 379 -7.49 -39.35 -0.90
C VAL A 379 -7.62 -38.13 0.01
N LYS A 380 -8.65 -38.15 0.86
CA LYS A 380 -8.85 -37.14 1.91
C LYS A 380 -7.91 -37.43 3.07
N VAL A 381 -7.04 -36.47 3.39
CA VAL A 381 -6.06 -36.58 4.48
C VAL A 381 -6.40 -35.55 5.56
N PRO A 382 -6.56 -35.96 6.84
CA PRO A 382 -6.71 -35.02 7.94
C PRO A 382 -5.50 -34.09 8.07
N ASN A 383 -5.74 -32.81 8.35
CA ASN A 383 -4.68 -31.85 8.63
C ASN A 383 -4.23 -31.99 10.09
N THR A 384 -2.95 -31.74 10.38
CA THR A 384 -2.50 -31.47 11.75
C THR A 384 -3.08 -30.15 12.25
N GLN A 385 -3.06 -29.91 13.57
CA GLN A 385 -3.55 -28.65 14.13
C GLN A 385 -2.90 -27.43 13.46
N GLU A 386 -1.58 -27.47 13.28
CA GLU A 386 -0.82 -26.40 12.64
C GLU A 386 -1.25 -26.20 11.17
N GLN A 387 -1.42 -27.29 10.42
CA GLN A 387 -1.87 -27.22 9.03
C GLN A 387 -3.28 -26.64 8.92
N ALA A 388 -4.19 -26.99 9.83
CA ALA A 388 -5.54 -26.45 9.83
C ALA A 388 -5.57 -24.96 10.19
N LEU A 389 -4.75 -24.52 11.16
CA LEU A 389 -4.58 -23.09 11.48
C LEU A 389 -4.05 -22.32 10.26
N ARG A 390 -3.06 -22.89 9.55
CA ARG A 390 -2.57 -22.31 8.29
C ARG A 390 -3.65 -22.24 7.21
N SER A 391 -4.52 -23.25 7.08
CA SER A 391 -5.65 -23.22 6.14
C SER A 391 -6.63 -22.09 6.49
N ARG A 392 -6.99 -21.94 7.77
CA ARG A 392 -7.84 -20.85 8.27
C ARG A 392 -7.24 -19.49 7.95
N ASP A 393 -5.98 -19.31 8.28
CA ASP A 393 -5.27 -18.05 8.06
C ASP A 393 -5.11 -17.74 6.57
N SER A 394 -4.93 -18.78 5.74
CA SER A 394 -4.88 -18.63 4.28
C SER A 394 -6.22 -18.19 3.70
N LEU A 395 -7.34 -18.79 4.13
CA LEU A 395 -8.69 -18.36 3.74
C LEU A 395 -8.90 -16.87 4.05
N CYS A 396 -8.56 -16.44 5.27
CA CYS A 396 -8.65 -15.05 5.71
C CYS A 396 -7.83 -14.10 4.83
N LYS A 397 -6.55 -14.41 4.62
CA LYS A 397 -5.63 -13.62 3.80
C LYS A 397 -6.11 -13.47 2.36
N TRP A 398 -6.57 -14.55 1.73
CA TRP A 398 -7.02 -14.54 0.34
C TRP A 398 -8.27 -13.70 0.15
N ILE A 399 -9.30 -13.88 0.99
CA ILE A 399 -10.53 -13.10 0.89
C ILE A 399 -10.22 -11.62 1.13
N TYR A 400 -9.45 -11.27 2.18
CA TYR A 400 -9.16 -9.88 2.48
C TYR A 400 -8.31 -9.20 1.39
N GLY A 401 -7.29 -9.88 0.88
CA GLY A 401 -6.45 -9.38 -0.22
C GLY A 401 -7.26 -9.12 -1.49
N LYS A 402 -8.17 -10.04 -1.86
CA LYS A 402 -9.08 -9.84 -3.00
C LYS A 402 -10.10 -8.75 -2.76
N LEU A 403 -10.66 -8.66 -1.55
CA LEU A 403 -11.61 -7.61 -1.17
C LEU A 403 -10.98 -6.21 -1.30
N PHE A 404 -9.73 -6.06 -0.87
CA PHE A 404 -9.00 -4.80 -1.03
C PHE A 404 -8.79 -4.43 -2.52
N LEU A 405 -8.38 -5.38 -3.35
CA LEU A 405 -8.23 -5.14 -4.79
C LEU A 405 -9.56 -4.79 -5.45
N TRP A 406 -10.65 -5.49 -5.08
CA TRP A 406 -12.00 -5.18 -5.56
C TRP A 406 -12.44 -3.77 -5.16
N LEU A 407 -12.13 -3.31 -3.94
CA LEU A 407 -12.39 -1.92 -3.54
C LEU A 407 -11.63 -0.92 -4.42
N VAL A 408 -10.37 -1.20 -4.74
CA VAL A 408 -9.57 -0.37 -5.64
C VAL A 408 -10.18 -0.35 -7.04
N ASP A 409 -10.67 -1.48 -7.54
CA ASP A 409 -11.35 -1.56 -8.83
C ASP A 409 -12.65 -0.73 -8.83
N ARG A 410 -13.47 -0.80 -7.77
CA ARG A 410 -14.69 0.03 -7.65
C ARG A 410 -14.39 1.52 -7.58
N VAL A 411 -13.30 1.91 -6.93
CA VAL A 411 -12.81 3.30 -6.95
C VAL A 411 -12.45 3.70 -8.39
N ASN A 412 -11.69 2.85 -9.09
CA ASN A 412 -11.25 3.11 -10.46
C ASN A 412 -12.39 3.15 -11.48
N GLU A 413 -13.44 2.34 -11.32
CA GLU A 413 -14.63 2.39 -12.18
C GLU A 413 -15.28 3.78 -12.18
N THR A 414 -15.26 4.46 -11.04
CA THR A 414 -15.80 5.82 -10.92
C THR A 414 -14.84 6.86 -11.49
N LEU A 415 -13.53 6.73 -11.23
CA LEU A 415 -12.51 7.66 -11.74
C LEU A 415 -12.28 7.56 -13.26
N LEU A 416 -12.58 6.41 -13.88
CA LEU A 416 -12.36 6.12 -15.31
C LEU A 416 -13.61 6.26 -16.18
N LYS A 417 -14.81 6.43 -15.59
CA LYS A 417 -16.08 6.52 -16.35
C LYS A 417 -16.04 7.62 -17.41
N GLU A 418 -15.40 8.75 -17.13
CA GLU A 418 -15.33 9.88 -18.08
C GLU A 418 -14.42 9.61 -19.29
N LYS A 419 -13.40 8.73 -19.17
CA LYS A 419 -12.49 8.36 -20.27
C LYS A 419 -13.14 7.43 -21.30
N ARG A 420 -14.10 6.58 -20.89
CA ARG A 420 -14.73 5.59 -21.78
C ARG A 420 -15.76 6.20 -22.72
N GLU A 421 -16.40 7.29 -22.32
CA GLU A 421 -17.48 7.93 -23.09
C GLU A 421 -16.98 8.78 -24.28
N ARG A 422 -15.66 9.02 -24.41
CA ARG A 422 -15.08 9.99 -25.38
C ARG A 422 -13.97 9.45 -26.29
N LYS A 423 -13.87 8.11 -26.48
CA LYS A 423 -12.85 7.49 -27.34
C LYS A 423 -13.11 7.67 -28.85
N GLU A 424 -12.88 8.86 -29.40
CA GLU A 424 -12.74 9.08 -30.85
C GLU A 424 -11.58 10.00 -31.28
N GLY A 425 -10.62 10.32 -30.39
CA GLY A 425 -9.48 11.21 -30.69
C GLY A 425 -8.10 10.60 -30.42
N LYS A 426 -7.05 11.18 -31.06
CA LYS A 426 -5.63 10.90 -30.74
C LYS A 426 -5.37 11.26 -29.27
N GLU A 427 -4.97 10.27 -28.46
CA GLU A 427 -4.62 10.48 -27.04
C GLU A 427 -3.44 11.47 -26.94
N GLN A 428 -3.67 12.63 -26.33
CA GLN A 428 -2.59 13.51 -25.87
C GLN A 428 -2.06 12.93 -24.55
N ASN A 429 -0.74 12.86 -24.38
CA ASN A 429 -0.08 12.34 -23.16
C ASN A 429 -0.09 13.36 -22.01
N LEU A 430 -1.25 13.94 -21.71
CA LEU A 430 -1.41 14.89 -20.60
C LEU A 430 -1.75 14.11 -19.32
N GLN A 431 -0.71 13.73 -18.60
CA GLN A 431 -0.82 12.92 -17.40
C GLN A 431 0.14 13.39 -16.33
N ILE A 432 -0.35 13.49 -15.09
CA ILE A 432 0.48 13.71 -13.90
C ILE A 432 0.31 12.53 -12.97
N ASN A 433 1.43 11.94 -12.59
CA ASN A 433 1.50 10.79 -11.71
C ASN A 433 1.98 11.19 -10.33
N ILE A 434 1.35 10.69 -9.28
CA ILE A 434 1.75 10.91 -7.88
C ILE A 434 2.03 9.55 -7.25
N LEU A 435 3.26 9.35 -6.78
CA LEU A 435 3.65 8.12 -6.09
C LEU A 435 3.74 8.36 -4.58
N ASP A 436 2.88 7.65 -3.82
CA ASP A 436 2.90 7.55 -2.36
C ASP A 436 3.22 6.10 -1.97
N ILE A 437 4.50 5.79 -1.82
CA ILE A 437 4.94 4.46 -1.39
C ILE A 437 5.20 4.41 0.12
N PHE A 438 5.07 3.22 0.69
CA PHE A 438 5.51 2.93 2.04
C PHE A 438 6.99 3.34 2.24
N GLY A 439 7.30 3.83 3.44
CA GLY A 439 8.68 4.17 3.79
C GLY A 439 9.56 2.93 3.97
N PHE A 440 10.86 3.14 4.06
CA PHE A 440 11.80 2.09 4.45
C PHE A 440 11.48 1.58 5.88
N GLU A 441 11.53 0.27 6.11
CA GLU A 441 11.17 -0.36 7.38
C GLU A 441 12.31 -1.19 7.97
N TYR A 442 12.50 -1.05 9.29
CA TYR A 442 13.44 -1.84 10.07
C TYR A 442 12.86 -2.10 11.46
N PHE A 443 12.65 -3.37 11.77
CA PHE A 443 12.17 -3.88 13.05
C PHE A 443 13.20 -4.82 13.70
N GLU A 444 12.95 -5.20 14.96
CA GLU A 444 13.76 -6.21 15.64
C GLU A 444 13.75 -7.57 14.91
N ARG A 445 12.63 -7.92 14.29
CA ARG A 445 12.47 -9.14 13.48
C ARG A 445 11.82 -8.77 12.15
N ASN A 446 12.59 -8.82 11.07
CA ASN A 446 12.12 -8.53 9.72
C ASN A 446 11.89 -9.84 8.97
N SER A 447 10.81 -9.92 8.19
CA SER A 447 10.47 -11.10 7.40
C SER A 447 10.36 -10.76 5.91
N PHE A 448 9.72 -11.63 5.14
CA PHE A 448 9.56 -11.52 3.69
C PHE A 448 8.89 -10.20 3.27
N GLU A 449 7.92 -9.73 4.05
CA GLU A 449 7.18 -8.50 3.79
C GLU A 449 8.10 -7.28 3.85
N GLN A 450 8.93 -7.18 4.88
CA GLN A 450 9.94 -6.13 4.99
C GLN A 450 10.96 -6.22 3.87
N LEU A 451 11.34 -7.44 3.43
CA LEU A 451 12.25 -7.59 2.28
C LEU A 451 11.61 -6.99 1.02
N CYS A 452 10.33 -7.25 0.74
CA CYS A 452 9.62 -6.65 -0.39
C CYS A 452 9.51 -5.12 -0.25
N ILE A 453 9.18 -4.62 0.94
CA ILE A 453 9.09 -3.18 1.23
C ILE A 453 10.43 -2.47 0.99
N ASN A 454 11.50 -3.02 1.56
CA ASN A 454 12.83 -2.44 1.45
C ASN A 454 13.39 -2.59 0.04
N TYR A 455 13.09 -3.68 -0.67
CA TYR A 455 13.39 -3.82 -2.10
C TYR A 455 12.73 -2.73 -2.95
N ALA A 456 11.46 -2.40 -2.70
CA ALA A 456 10.77 -1.31 -3.41
C ALA A 456 11.48 0.03 -3.21
N ASN A 457 11.81 0.34 -1.96
CA ASN A 457 12.55 1.55 -1.59
C ASN A 457 13.95 1.56 -2.23
N GLU A 458 14.66 0.43 -2.23
CA GLU A 458 15.97 0.27 -2.87
C GLU A 458 15.91 0.57 -4.37
N ARG A 459 14.89 0.04 -5.05
CA ARG A 459 14.69 0.24 -6.50
C ARG A 459 14.35 1.68 -6.84
N LEU A 460 13.49 2.33 -6.04
CA LEU A 460 13.13 3.74 -6.24
C LEU A 460 14.29 4.67 -5.91
N GLN A 461 15.11 4.34 -4.91
CA GLN A 461 16.34 5.07 -4.64
C GLN A 461 17.36 4.91 -5.77
N SER A 462 17.46 3.71 -6.35
CA SER A 462 18.31 3.48 -7.53
C SER A 462 17.83 4.28 -8.74
N TYR A 463 16.52 4.38 -8.96
CA TYR A 463 15.94 5.27 -9.96
C TYR A 463 16.28 6.74 -9.69
N PHE A 464 16.11 7.22 -8.46
CA PHE A 464 16.50 8.58 -8.06
C PHE A 464 17.98 8.86 -8.35
N ASN A 465 18.88 7.96 -7.92
CA ASN A 465 20.31 8.10 -8.17
C ASN A 465 20.62 8.13 -9.68
N SER A 466 19.95 7.30 -10.47
CA SER A 466 20.12 7.30 -11.92
C SER A 466 19.70 8.62 -12.56
N THR A 467 18.52 9.12 -12.20
CA THR A 467 17.94 10.33 -12.80
C THR A 467 18.64 11.61 -12.33
N MET A 468 18.96 11.71 -11.04
CA MET A 468 19.50 12.94 -10.45
C MET A 468 21.02 13.02 -10.52
N ILE A 469 21.72 11.88 -10.61
CA ILE A 469 23.17 11.82 -10.55
C ILE A 469 23.73 11.26 -11.86
N LYS A 470 23.47 9.99 -12.18
CA LYS A 470 24.15 9.31 -13.30
C LYS A 470 23.94 9.99 -14.65
N VAL A 471 22.69 10.24 -15.03
CA VAL A 471 22.34 10.86 -16.33
C VAL A 471 22.95 12.25 -16.45
N GLU A 472 22.99 13.02 -15.36
CA GLU A 472 23.57 14.36 -15.35
C GLU A 472 25.08 14.32 -15.60
N GLN A 473 25.78 13.39 -14.93
CA GLN A 473 27.22 13.20 -15.09
C GLN A 473 27.59 12.71 -16.50
N GLU A 474 26.82 11.75 -17.05
CA GLU A 474 27.02 11.21 -18.41
C GLU A 474 26.86 12.30 -19.48
N GLU A 475 25.90 13.22 -19.31
CA GLU A 475 25.70 14.32 -20.26
C GLU A 475 26.83 15.36 -20.16
N TYR A 476 27.42 15.59 -18.98
CA TYR A 476 28.60 16.44 -18.85
C TYR A 476 29.85 15.87 -19.51
N GLU A 477 30.05 14.55 -19.41
CA GLU A 477 31.13 13.86 -20.13
C GLU A 477 30.95 13.98 -21.64
N LYS A 478 29.72 13.81 -22.13
CA LYS A 478 29.37 13.92 -23.54
C LYS A 478 29.50 15.34 -24.10
N GLU A 479 29.20 16.36 -23.30
CA GLU A 479 29.37 17.77 -23.66
C GLU A 479 30.81 18.29 -23.42
N GLU A 480 31.72 17.44 -22.95
CA GLU A 480 33.12 17.78 -22.64
C GLU A 480 33.25 18.95 -21.66
N ILE A 481 32.29 19.09 -20.74
CA ILE A 481 32.32 20.16 -19.73
C ILE A 481 33.44 19.84 -18.72
N PRO A 482 34.28 20.81 -18.33
CA PRO A 482 35.25 20.60 -17.26
C PRO A 482 34.55 20.57 -15.89
N TRP A 483 34.30 19.38 -15.36
CA TRP A 483 33.70 19.16 -14.04
C TRP A 483 34.40 18.02 -13.27
N THR A 484 34.09 17.84 -11.99
CA THR A 484 34.68 16.79 -11.15
C THR A 484 33.65 15.72 -10.84
N HIS A 485 33.96 14.46 -11.21
CA HIS A 485 33.11 13.32 -10.90
C HIS A 485 32.77 13.25 -9.40
N ILE A 486 31.49 13.04 -9.09
CA ILE A 486 31.03 12.94 -7.71
C ILE A 486 30.76 11.49 -7.38
N ASP A 487 31.48 11.02 -6.37
CA ASP A 487 31.20 9.72 -5.77
C ASP A 487 29.91 9.80 -4.97
N PHE A 488 29.01 8.86 -5.23
CA PHE A 488 27.76 8.68 -4.50
C PHE A 488 27.57 7.20 -4.18
N ASN A 489 26.68 6.92 -3.23
CA ASN A 489 26.37 5.55 -2.85
C ASN A 489 25.45 4.90 -3.90
N ASP A 490 26.05 4.28 -4.91
CA ASP A 490 25.32 3.53 -5.93
C ASP A 490 24.80 2.20 -5.38
N ASN A 491 23.50 2.17 -5.12
CA ASN A 491 22.84 1.01 -4.54
C ASN A 491 22.42 -0.04 -5.59
N LEU A 492 22.82 0.09 -6.85
CA LEU A 492 22.50 -0.86 -7.92
C LEU A 492 22.98 -2.29 -7.62
N LEU A 493 24.09 -2.47 -6.90
CA LEU A 493 24.57 -3.78 -6.47
C LEU A 493 23.61 -4.43 -5.44
N CYS A 494 23.06 -3.64 -4.51
CA CYS A 494 22.03 -4.10 -3.57
C CYS A 494 20.74 -4.49 -4.30
N VAL A 495 20.31 -3.67 -5.27
CA VAL A 495 19.15 -4.00 -6.11
C VAL A 495 19.40 -5.32 -6.86
N SER A 496 20.58 -5.48 -7.46
CA SER A 496 20.96 -6.67 -8.22
C SER A 496 21.01 -7.93 -7.36
N LEU A 497 21.50 -7.82 -6.12
CA LEU A 497 21.46 -8.90 -5.12
C LEU A 497 20.03 -9.42 -4.90
N ILE A 498 19.03 -8.53 -4.91
CA ILE A 498 17.64 -8.93 -4.66
C ILE A 498 16.95 -9.43 -5.93
N GLU A 499 17.05 -8.68 -7.03
CA GLU A 499 16.17 -8.86 -8.21
C GLU A 499 16.77 -9.66 -9.37
N SER A 500 18.08 -9.93 -9.36
CA SER A 500 18.78 -10.64 -10.43
C SER A 500 18.05 -11.93 -10.82
N ARG A 501 17.85 -12.13 -12.13
CA ARG A 501 17.05 -13.25 -12.66
C ARG A 501 17.70 -14.62 -12.45
N SER A 502 19.04 -14.68 -12.40
CA SER A 502 19.78 -15.94 -12.33
C SER A 502 20.30 -16.25 -10.93
N SER A 503 20.55 -15.25 -10.10
CA SER A 503 21.22 -15.42 -8.80
C SER A 503 20.70 -14.48 -7.70
N GLY A 504 19.64 -13.73 -7.96
CA GLY A 504 19.06 -12.83 -6.96
C GLY A 504 18.27 -13.58 -5.89
N ILE A 505 18.12 -12.98 -4.72
CA ILE A 505 17.36 -13.55 -3.59
C ILE A 505 15.95 -13.99 -4.03
N ILE A 506 15.26 -13.18 -4.84
CA ILE A 506 13.93 -13.51 -5.37
C ILE A 506 13.98 -14.74 -6.29
N ALA A 507 15.00 -14.84 -7.15
CA ALA A 507 15.13 -15.97 -8.07
C ALA A 507 15.39 -17.28 -7.32
N ILE A 508 16.25 -17.25 -6.30
CA ILE A 508 16.53 -18.39 -5.43
C ILE A 508 15.27 -18.82 -4.67
N LEU A 509 14.51 -17.85 -4.14
CA LEU A 509 13.27 -18.12 -3.43
C LEU A 509 12.22 -18.77 -4.34
N ASP A 510 12.11 -18.31 -5.58
CA ASP A 510 11.22 -18.89 -6.59
C ASP A 510 11.67 -20.29 -7.02
N GLU A 511 12.98 -20.51 -7.18
CA GLU A 511 13.54 -21.81 -7.52
C GLU A 511 13.25 -22.82 -6.42
N GLU A 512 13.59 -22.50 -5.18
CA GLU A 512 13.35 -23.35 -4.02
C GLU A 512 11.85 -23.57 -3.79
N GLY A 513 11.01 -22.57 -4.11
CA GLY A 513 9.56 -22.69 -4.09
C GLY A 513 9.02 -23.79 -5.02
N ARG A 514 9.71 -24.09 -6.13
CA ARG A 514 9.34 -25.13 -7.11
C ARG A 514 9.94 -26.50 -6.79
N VAL A 515 10.97 -26.58 -5.96
CA VAL A 515 11.61 -27.85 -5.58
C VAL A 515 10.59 -28.72 -4.82
N PRO A 516 10.41 -30.00 -5.20
CA PRO A 516 9.61 -30.94 -4.41
C PRO A 516 10.19 -31.06 -2.99
N ARG A 517 9.42 -30.65 -1.98
CA ARG A 517 9.88 -30.52 -0.56
C ARG A 517 10.94 -29.42 -0.34
N GLY A 518 10.93 -28.36 -1.15
CA GLY A 518 11.71 -27.15 -0.87
C GLY A 518 11.39 -26.58 0.52
N SER A 519 12.43 -26.09 1.19
CA SER A 519 12.41 -25.70 2.61
C SER A 519 13.15 -24.38 2.84
N ASP A 520 12.81 -23.63 3.88
CA ASP A 520 13.47 -22.35 4.16
C ASP A 520 14.97 -22.56 4.45
N GLU A 521 15.35 -23.71 5.01
CA GLU A 521 16.75 -24.14 5.17
C GLU A 521 17.44 -24.37 3.82
N GLY A 522 16.71 -24.94 2.85
CA GLY A 522 17.19 -25.11 1.48
C GLY A 522 17.43 -23.77 0.78
N PHE A 523 16.50 -22.83 0.95
CA PHE A 523 16.65 -21.44 0.51
C PHE A 523 17.88 -20.78 1.13
N MET A 524 18.04 -20.88 2.46
CA MET A 524 19.19 -20.29 3.16
C MET A 524 20.53 -20.87 2.73
N ARG A 525 20.60 -22.17 2.42
CA ARG A 525 21.81 -22.79 1.88
C ARG A 525 22.25 -22.14 0.58
N LYS A 526 21.31 -21.89 -0.34
CA LYS A 526 21.58 -21.22 -1.62
C LYS A 526 21.91 -19.74 -1.44
N VAL A 527 21.25 -19.04 -0.52
CA VAL A 527 21.58 -17.63 -0.19
C VAL A 527 23.01 -17.50 0.32
N ARG A 528 23.51 -18.47 1.09
CA ARG A 528 24.89 -18.48 1.59
C ARG A 528 25.96 -18.61 0.50
N GLU A 529 25.58 -19.09 -0.68
CA GLU A 529 26.48 -19.21 -1.84
C GLU A 529 26.60 -17.89 -2.63
N ILE A 530 25.74 -16.89 -2.36
CA ILE A 530 25.82 -15.59 -3.03
C ILE A 530 27.04 -14.80 -2.51
N SER A 531 27.91 -14.40 -3.42
CA SER A 531 28.97 -13.42 -3.15
C SER A 531 28.48 -12.01 -3.50
N SER A 532 28.24 -11.18 -2.48
CA SER A 532 27.87 -9.78 -2.64
C SER A 532 28.38 -8.94 -1.47
N PRO A 533 28.91 -7.72 -1.70
CA PRO A 533 29.30 -6.82 -0.61
C PRO A 533 28.11 -6.36 0.24
N HIS A 534 26.89 -6.50 -0.28
CA HIS A 534 25.67 -6.14 0.42
C HIS A 534 25.06 -7.29 1.23
N LEU A 535 25.61 -8.50 1.17
CA LEU A 535 25.11 -9.66 1.91
C LEU A 535 26.06 -10.03 3.04
N ARG A 536 25.56 -10.08 4.27
CA ARG A 536 26.26 -10.61 5.44
C ARG A 536 25.48 -11.75 6.08
N LEU A 537 26.21 -12.74 6.56
CA LEU A 537 25.67 -13.97 7.12
C LEU A 537 26.16 -14.08 8.57
N PRO A 538 25.26 -14.05 9.57
CA PRO A 538 25.65 -14.28 10.96
C PRO A 538 26.25 -15.67 11.14
N ILE A 539 27.34 -15.77 11.93
CA ILE A 539 28.00 -17.05 12.23
C ILE A 539 27.12 -17.93 13.14
N THR A 540 26.34 -17.31 14.01
CA THR A 540 25.59 -17.99 15.09
C THR A 540 24.15 -18.36 14.72
N ARG A 541 23.63 -17.89 13.57
CA ARG A 541 22.25 -18.12 13.15
C ARG A 541 22.16 -18.54 11.70
N ASP A 542 21.66 -19.76 11.49
CA ASP A 542 21.53 -20.36 10.16
C ASP A 542 20.28 -19.91 9.40
N ASP A 543 19.32 -19.33 10.12
CA ASP A 543 18.00 -18.87 9.64
C ASP A 543 17.95 -17.35 9.37
N VAL A 544 19.10 -16.67 9.39
CA VAL A 544 19.18 -15.21 9.21
C VAL A 544 20.17 -14.85 8.11
N PHE A 545 19.80 -13.85 7.33
CA PHE A 545 20.71 -13.10 6.45
C PHE A 545 20.53 -11.60 6.68
N ILE A 546 21.60 -10.84 6.44
CA ILE A 546 21.62 -9.38 6.62
C ILE A 546 21.91 -8.73 5.27
N ILE A 547 21.05 -7.79 4.87
CA ILE A 547 21.29 -6.96 3.68
C ILE A 547 21.72 -5.57 4.12
N GLN A 548 22.81 -5.08 3.52
CA GLN A 548 23.22 -3.68 3.59
C GLN A 548 22.40 -2.86 2.58
N HIS A 549 21.27 -2.31 3.00
CA HIS A 549 20.46 -1.41 2.19
C HIS A 549 21.07 0.01 2.16
N TYR A 550 20.58 0.86 1.24
CA TYR A 550 20.96 2.27 1.21
C TYR A 550 20.67 3.00 2.54
N ALA A 551 19.60 2.60 3.24
CA ALA A 551 19.17 3.22 4.49
C ALA A 551 19.83 2.61 5.73
N GLY A 552 20.51 1.46 5.60
CA GLY A 552 21.14 0.79 6.74
C GLY A 552 21.10 -0.73 6.64
N GLU A 553 21.59 -1.37 7.69
CA GLU A 553 21.66 -2.84 7.79
C GLU A 553 20.33 -3.40 8.27
N VAL A 554 19.76 -4.35 7.53
CA VAL A 554 18.50 -5.02 7.90
C VAL A 554 18.73 -6.53 8.00
N SER A 555 18.35 -7.10 9.15
CA SER A 555 18.42 -8.54 9.42
C SER A 555 17.06 -9.18 9.16
N TYR A 556 17.04 -10.20 8.30
CA TYR A 556 15.83 -10.92 7.90
C TYR A 556 15.85 -12.36 8.42
N GLU A 557 14.76 -12.80 9.05
CA GLU A 557 14.54 -14.18 9.47
C GLU A 557 13.85 -14.96 8.35
N SER A 558 14.52 -15.99 7.81
CA SER A 558 14.04 -16.74 6.63
C SER A 558 12.85 -17.66 6.90
N CYS A 559 12.49 -17.87 8.17
CA CYS A 559 11.38 -18.73 8.54
C CYS A 559 10.06 -18.26 7.90
N GLY A 560 9.41 -19.15 7.17
CA GLY A 560 8.16 -18.92 6.45
C GLY A 560 8.30 -18.23 5.09
N PHE A 561 9.51 -17.94 4.60
CA PHE A 561 9.71 -17.23 3.33
C PHE A 561 9.12 -17.96 2.14
N LEU A 562 9.36 -19.27 2.01
CA LEU A 562 8.84 -20.04 0.88
C LEU A 562 7.32 -20.11 0.86
N GLU A 563 6.71 -20.30 2.03
CA GLU A 563 5.26 -20.34 2.16
C GLU A 563 4.65 -19.00 1.76
N LYS A 564 5.19 -17.90 2.31
CA LYS A 564 4.75 -16.54 2.00
C LYS A 564 4.93 -16.18 0.52
N ASN A 565 5.97 -16.69 -0.14
CA ASN A 565 6.23 -16.41 -1.54
C ASN A 565 5.37 -17.24 -2.51
N ARG A 566 4.97 -18.46 -2.13
CA ARG A 566 4.18 -19.35 -3.01
C ARG A 566 2.80 -18.79 -3.33
N ASP A 567 2.13 -18.19 -2.33
CA ASP A 567 0.79 -17.58 -2.45
C ASP A 567 -0.16 -18.39 -3.35
N VAL A 568 -0.38 -19.65 -2.97
CA VAL A 568 -1.29 -20.57 -3.68
C VAL A 568 -2.56 -20.74 -2.87
N LEU A 569 -3.70 -20.46 -3.51
CA LEU A 569 -5.01 -20.79 -2.94
C LEU A 569 -5.14 -22.31 -2.85
N LEU A 570 -5.34 -22.83 -1.64
CA LEU A 570 -5.48 -24.27 -1.43
C LEU A 570 -6.69 -24.81 -2.21
N PRO A 571 -6.60 -25.97 -2.87
CA PRO A 571 -7.70 -26.52 -3.67
C PRO A 571 -9.00 -26.66 -2.89
N ASP A 572 -8.95 -27.12 -1.64
CA ASP A 572 -10.14 -27.30 -0.80
C ASP A 572 -10.80 -25.96 -0.45
N ILE A 573 -9.99 -24.91 -0.19
CA ILE A 573 -10.48 -23.54 0.02
C ILE A 573 -11.11 -23.01 -1.27
N ARG A 574 -10.50 -23.28 -2.41
CA ARG A 574 -11.01 -22.85 -3.72
C ARG A 574 -12.36 -23.48 -4.05
N GLU A 575 -12.55 -24.76 -3.74
CA GLU A 575 -13.84 -25.45 -3.91
C GLU A 575 -14.91 -24.88 -2.98
N LEU A 576 -14.56 -24.61 -1.72
CA LEU A 576 -15.44 -23.93 -0.76
C LEU A 576 -15.92 -22.57 -1.30
N LEU A 577 -15.00 -21.73 -1.77
CA LEU A 577 -15.33 -20.40 -2.30
C LEU A 577 -16.17 -20.49 -3.58
N ARG A 578 -15.92 -21.49 -4.43
CA ARG A 578 -16.72 -21.73 -5.64
C ARG A 578 -18.18 -22.07 -5.34
N ALA A 579 -18.42 -22.77 -4.22
CA ALA A 579 -19.75 -23.20 -3.80
C ALA A 579 -20.50 -22.14 -2.97
N SER A 580 -19.86 -21.01 -2.64
CA SER A 580 -20.53 -19.91 -1.94
C SER A 580 -21.65 -19.32 -2.79
N SER A 581 -22.74 -18.94 -2.13
CA SER A 581 -23.86 -18.20 -2.74
C SER A 581 -23.70 -16.67 -2.64
N SER A 582 -22.61 -16.21 -2.00
CA SER A 582 -22.31 -14.79 -1.84
C SER A 582 -21.82 -14.19 -3.16
N SER A 583 -22.57 -13.22 -3.69
CA SER A 583 -22.24 -12.54 -4.96
C SER A 583 -20.86 -11.89 -4.91
N ILE A 584 -20.51 -11.24 -3.80
CA ILE A 584 -19.21 -10.59 -3.65
C ILE A 584 -18.09 -11.64 -3.64
N ILE A 585 -18.22 -12.77 -2.91
CA ILE A 585 -17.19 -13.83 -2.90
C ILE A 585 -16.99 -14.41 -4.30
N LEU A 586 -18.07 -14.68 -5.03
CA LEU A 586 -17.98 -15.21 -6.39
C LEU A 586 -17.29 -14.21 -7.34
N GLU A 587 -17.54 -12.91 -7.18
CA GLU A 587 -16.89 -11.86 -7.95
C GLU A 587 -15.39 -11.73 -7.60
N LEU A 588 -15.05 -11.71 -6.30
CA LEU A 588 -13.67 -11.58 -5.80
C LEU A 588 -12.72 -12.65 -6.39
N PHE A 589 -13.25 -13.85 -6.65
CA PHE A 589 -12.48 -14.99 -7.11
C PHE A 589 -12.85 -15.42 -8.55
N ASP A 590 -13.60 -14.63 -9.33
CA ASP A 590 -14.09 -15.03 -10.65
C ASP A 590 -12.96 -15.57 -11.57
N THR A 591 -11.80 -14.92 -11.57
CA THR A 591 -10.63 -15.33 -12.36
C THR A 591 -10.07 -16.67 -11.88
N GLU A 592 -9.82 -16.81 -10.58
CA GLU A 592 -9.34 -18.03 -9.94
C GLU A 592 -10.34 -19.17 -10.06
N LEU A 593 -11.64 -18.89 -10.03
CA LEU A 593 -12.69 -19.90 -10.14
C LEU A 593 -12.82 -20.42 -11.57
N ARG A 594 -12.59 -19.58 -12.59
CA ARG A 594 -12.59 -19.93 -14.02
C ARG A 594 -11.32 -20.63 -14.51
N ALA A 595 -10.14 -20.26 -14.02
CA ALA A 595 -8.88 -20.86 -14.43
C ALA A 595 -8.82 -22.33 -13.97
N GLY A 596 -8.90 -23.35 -14.84
CA GLY A 596 -8.94 -24.77 -14.44
C GLY A 596 -7.81 -25.23 -13.49
N ASN A 597 -7.83 -26.49 -13.03
CA ASN A 597 -6.77 -27.11 -12.18
C ASN A 597 -5.38 -27.21 -12.84
N GLU A 598 -5.13 -26.47 -13.92
CA GLU A 598 -3.86 -26.43 -14.60
C GLU A 598 -2.80 -25.82 -13.67
N ARG A 599 -1.75 -26.61 -13.44
CA ARG A 599 -0.46 -26.19 -12.89
C ARG A 599 0.23 -25.19 -13.84
N SER A 600 -0.44 -24.11 -14.16
CA SER A 600 0.21 -22.92 -14.68
C SER A 600 1.17 -22.48 -13.58
N GLY A 601 2.45 -22.29 -13.94
CA GLY A 601 3.48 -21.89 -12.99
C GLY A 601 3.10 -20.56 -12.35
N ALA A 602 2.36 -20.62 -11.25
CA ALA A 602 1.84 -19.46 -10.55
C ALA A 602 3.01 -18.54 -10.26
N ILE A 603 2.89 -17.30 -10.73
CA ILE A 603 3.88 -16.27 -10.46
C ILE A 603 3.86 -16.08 -8.94
N THR A 604 4.99 -16.29 -8.30
CA THR A 604 5.16 -16.09 -6.86
C THR A 604 4.93 -14.63 -6.48
N VAL A 605 4.66 -14.35 -5.21
CA VAL A 605 4.47 -12.98 -4.72
C VAL A 605 5.67 -12.11 -5.07
N ALA A 606 6.89 -12.59 -4.82
CA ALA A 606 8.10 -11.84 -5.09
C ALA A 606 8.30 -11.57 -6.58
N SER A 607 8.05 -12.55 -7.46
CA SER A 607 8.15 -12.32 -8.91
C SER A 607 7.05 -11.40 -9.43
N HIS A 608 5.83 -11.52 -8.90
CA HIS A 608 4.71 -10.64 -9.24
C HIS A 608 5.04 -9.20 -8.85
N PHE A 609 5.50 -9.02 -7.61
CA PHE A 609 5.89 -7.73 -7.08
C PHE A 609 7.06 -7.10 -7.85
N ARG A 610 8.12 -7.87 -8.14
CA ARG A 610 9.21 -7.43 -9.01
C ARG A 610 8.71 -6.94 -10.36
N ARG A 611 7.77 -7.65 -10.98
CA ARG A 611 7.17 -7.24 -12.26
C ARG A 611 6.36 -5.95 -12.12
N GLN A 612 5.53 -5.82 -11.08
CA GLN A 612 4.76 -4.61 -10.81
C GLN A 612 5.65 -3.40 -10.59
N LEU A 613 6.70 -3.55 -9.78
CA LEU A 613 7.68 -2.49 -9.52
C LEU A 613 8.48 -2.12 -10.76
N GLY A 614 8.88 -3.11 -11.58
CA GLY A 614 9.52 -2.88 -12.87
C GLY A 614 8.62 -2.08 -13.84
N ASN A 615 7.32 -2.40 -13.89
CA ASN A 615 6.34 -1.65 -14.68
C ASN A 615 6.17 -0.22 -14.16
N LEU A 616 6.08 -0.03 -12.84
CA LEU A 616 5.98 1.28 -12.20
C LEU A 616 7.19 2.17 -12.55
N VAL A 617 8.42 1.67 -12.35
CA VAL A 617 9.64 2.41 -12.69
C VAL A 617 9.71 2.69 -14.19
N GLY A 618 9.29 1.73 -15.04
CA GLY A 618 9.24 1.91 -16.49
C GLY A 618 8.17 2.90 -16.97
N LEU A 619 7.15 3.18 -16.16
CA LEU A 619 6.16 4.21 -16.42
C LEU A 619 6.72 5.59 -16.02
N ILE A 620 7.28 5.69 -14.81
CA ILE A 620 7.86 6.93 -14.29
C ILE A 620 9.04 7.39 -15.15
N SER A 621 9.85 6.46 -15.68
CA SER A 621 10.98 6.79 -16.54
C SER A 621 10.61 7.42 -17.88
N LYS A 622 9.34 7.31 -18.32
CA LYS A 622 8.82 7.96 -19.54
C LYS A 622 8.32 9.38 -19.30
N SER A 623 8.34 9.84 -18.06
CA SER A 623 7.83 11.13 -17.62
C SER A 623 8.93 11.98 -17.01
N ARG A 624 8.77 13.31 -17.06
CA ARG A 624 9.66 14.20 -16.29
C ARG A 624 9.34 14.03 -14.81
N THR A 625 10.35 13.68 -14.02
CA THR A 625 10.16 13.34 -12.62
C THR A 625 10.59 14.48 -11.69
N HIS A 626 9.70 14.82 -10.76
CA HIS A 626 9.92 15.75 -9.66
C HIS A 626 10.00 14.97 -8.35
N PHE A 627 10.85 15.41 -7.42
CA PHE A 627 11.10 14.69 -6.17
C PHE A 627 10.72 15.52 -4.95
N ILE A 628 9.95 14.91 -4.05
CA ILE A 628 9.67 15.42 -2.70
C ILE A 628 10.25 14.47 -1.66
N ARG A 629 11.11 14.99 -0.77
CA ARG A 629 11.68 14.26 0.38
C ARG A 629 11.00 14.74 1.66
N CYS A 630 10.12 13.91 2.20
CA CYS A 630 9.41 14.11 3.45
C CYS A 630 10.27 13.60 4.63
N ILE A 631 10.44 14.44 5.65
CA ILE A 631 11.29 14.19 6.82
C ILE A 631 10.43 14.21 8.09
N ASN A 632 10.56 13.18 8.93
CA ASN A 632 9.99 13.18 10.26
C ASN A 632 10.97 13.86 11.24
N PRO A 633 10.60 14.96 11.93
CA PRO A 633 11.54 15.64 12.82
C PRO A 633 11.71 14.95 14.19
N THR A 634 10.83 14.04 14.59
CA THR A 634 10.90 13.38 15.91
C THR A 634 10.16 12.05 15.93
N GLU A 635 10.67 11.08 16.71
CA GLU A 635 9.94 9.83 16.98
C GLU A 635 8.74 10.02 17.93
N GLU A 636 8.70 11.11 18.71
CA GLU A 636 7.65 11.36 19.70
C GLU A 636 6.32 11.85 19.08
N LYS A 637 6.28 12.12 17.78
CA LYS A 637 5.09 12.64 17.07
C LYS A 637 4.54 13.96 17.66
N LYS A 638 5.43 14.83 18.15
CA LYS A 638 5.05 16.10 18.80
C LYS A 638 5.44 17.32 17.96
N PRO A 639 4.62 18.39 17.98
CA PRO A 639 4.97 19.65 17.35
C PRO A 639 6.18 20.29 18.03
N SER A 640 6.87 21.17 17.29
CA SER A 640 8.02 21.96 17.77
C SER A 640 9.20 21.16 18.34
N LYS A 641 9.28 19.86 18.07
CA LYS A 641 10.42 19.00 18.46
C LYS A 641 11.21 18.58 17.22
N PHE A 642 12.52 18.80 17.25
CA PHE A 642 13.44 18.45 16.16
C PHE A 642 14.66 17.70 16.70
N GLU A 643 14.74 16.42 16.40
CA GLU A 643 15.81 15.53 16.81
C GLU A 643 16.89 15.48 15.74
N GLU A 644 17.93 16.28 15.93
CA GLU A 644 19.03 16.42 14.95
C GLU A 644 19.62 15.08 14.50
N ARG A 645 19.79 14.12 15.41
CA ARG A 645 20.32 12.79 15.08
C ARG A 645 19.38 12.02 14.15
N HIS A 646 18.08 11.98 14.47
CA HIS A 646 17.08 11.25 13.69
C HIS A 646 16.90 11.86 12.29
N VAL A 647 16.82 13.19 12.22
CA VAL A 647 16.73 13.89 10.92
C VAL A 647 17.99 13.68 10.10
N ARG A 648 19.17 13.73 10.72
CA ARG A 648 20.45 13.49 10.04
C ARG A 648 20.52 12.11 9.40
N GLU A 649 20.05 11.08 10.10
CA GLU A 649 20.00 9.71 9.57
C GLU A 649 19.09 9.65 8.33
N GLN A 650 17.88 10.22 8.38
CA GLN A 650 16.99 10.33 7.21
C GLN A 650 17.63 11.08 6.03
N LEU A 651 18.36 12.17 6.28
CA LEU A 651 19.04 12.94 5.22
C LEU A 651 20.11 12.12 4.52
N ARG A 652 20.87 11.29 5.25
CA ARG A 652 21.85 10.36 4.69
C ARG A 652 21.18 9.26 3.88
N CYS A 653 20.16 8.62 4.44
CA CYS A 653 19.45 7.53 3.77
C CYS A 653 18.79 8.05 2.49
N SER A 654 18.16 9.23 2.51
CA SER A 654 17.49 9.77 1.31
C SER A 654 18.42 10.09 0.12
N GLY A 655 19.75 10.10 0.32
CA GLY A 655 20.72 10.56 -0.69
C GLY A 655 20.64 12.06 -0.99
N LEU A 656 19.92 12.81 -0.15
CA LEU A 656 19.69 14.24 -0.34
C LEU A 656 21.01 15.02 -0.21
N ILE A 657 21.91 14.63 0.69
CA ILE A 657 23.18 15.35 0.91
C ILE A 657 24.04 15.27 -0.34
N GLU A 658 24.17 14.08 -0.91
CA GLU A 658 24.94 13.77 -2.11
C GLU A 658 24.33 14.45 -3.33
N ALA A 659 23.01 14.34 -3.52
CA ALA A 659 22.30 15.00 -4.61
C ALA A 659 22.46 16.53 -4.55
N THR A 660 22.32 17.13 -3.36
CA THR A 660 22.49 18.59 -3.19
C THR A 660 23.91 19.02 -3.52
N ARG A 661 24.93 18.20 -3.21
CA ARG A 661 26.33 18.50 -3.57
C ARG A 661 26.56 18.46 -5.07
N LEU A 662 26.04 17.45 -5.76
CA LEU A 662 26.12 17.37 -7.21
C LEU A 662 25.45 18.55 -7.88
N ILE A 663 24.21 18.84 -7.52
CA ILE A 663 23.43 19.89 -8.15
C ILE A 663 24.08 21.28 -7.96
N ARG A 664 24.99 21.44 -6.98
CA ARG A 664 25.65 22.72 -6.70
C ARG A 664 26.78 23.00 -7.66
N VAL A 665 27.47 21.93 -8.06
CA VAL A 665 28.54 22.01 -9.07
C VAL A 665 27.99 21.80 -10.48
N SER A 666 26.73 21.36 -10.58
CA SER A 666 26.01 21.16 -11.82
C SER A 666 25.58 22.51 -12.44
N PHE A 667 25.32 22.51 -13.75
CA PHE A 667 24.76 23.64 -14.48
C PHE A 667 23.27 23.36 -14.77
N PRO A 668 22.35 23.66 -13.84
CA PRO A 668 20.95 23.20 -13.91
C PRO A 668 20.08 23.93 -14.94
N ILE A 669 20.60 24.98 -15.59
CA ILE A 669 19.93 25.67 -16.71
C ILE A 669 20.86 25.57 -17.90
N ARG A 670 20.35 24.98 -18.98
CA ARG A 670 21.02 24.85 -20.28
C ARG A 670 20.15 25.49 -21.36
#